data_AF-A0A966B4J5-F1
#
_entry.id   AF-A0A966B4J5-F1
#
_cell.length_a   1.000
_cell.length_b   1.000
_cell.length_c   1.000
_cell.angle_alpha   90.00
_cell.angle_beta   90.00
_cell.angle_gamma   90.00
#
_symmetry.space_group_name_H-M   'P 1'
#
loop_
_entity.id
_entity.type
_entity.pdbx_description
1 polymer ?
#
loop_
_entity_poly.entity_id
_entity_poly.type
_entity_poly.pdbx_seq_one_letter_code
_entity_poly.pdbx_strand_id
1 'polypeptide(L)'
;MKIHITIRALISAVFLISGSLAFAEVKKKVVFVAGNRSHGWGAHEFNAGSLLMEAHLKEALGDNIETVVHKNGWPKVANPFDGADAIVLFMDGGGGHPINRNLDQVKKEIDRGCGLMCMHYAVEVPAGRSGKALQQWIGGYYETGWSINPHWVANSKLNKNHPVTRGVQDFKVKDEWYFNMRFREGKTGVTSILDAVPDDVARSGKSSWPRGPKKHIVQAAGRAETLCWSVQREDGGRGVGFTGAHFHANFGDDGYRKLILNAVAWTAGLTIPEKGLVSHRPNESELDANQDFKKPGNQKKKVVAKPKSNKAKAKFTSKTISRATPNHSVNVDIDVSGANKLYLVVDDAGDGYAADWADWAEPRIVVKGKESKLTDLKWKSARVDWGQARVNKNAGGGNLKINGKGISYGIGVHANAVLEYDLPKGAERFKATCGLDNGGTDQASQGPSVRFQVFTEKPKIAARKSGGNGGLEPSESLDLLNVADGMKAELFASEPMILSPSSIDIDHKGRVWVAEIVNYRGHNGKRAEGDRILILEDTNGDGLADTVKTFYQGRDIDSPHGVCVLGDKIIVSAGEQVLLFTDKNGDDKPDEKKVLFNVVGGKQHDHGIHAFCFGPDGKLYFNFGNASRGLKTPDGKVIVDKMGNEVMADKKPYQQGMVFRCDLDGSNVETLGWNFRNNWEATVDSFGSVWQSDNDDDGNRGVRINYVMEFGNYGYRDEFTGKGWRDKRTNIEKEIPLRHWHLNDPGVVPNLLQTGAGSPTGIVLYEGKMFPSLRHQVIHCDAGPNVCRAYPRKNSGAGYTAEMLPLLSGGGDKWYRPSDVAVAPDGSLIIADWYDPGVGGHGMRDLDRGRIFRLIPEDHDGYKIPKVNIKTLAGAIEALKSPNFDMRYLAWNSLHSMGRDKSEAGLLEMMGSKDKVYSARAAWCLGKMDGAAKMVIEKLKKSSDSDLRIVSIRLSRQLNHGVVGLVTELAKDKNPQVRRECAIALREMDAKSAASIWAQLAIQHDGSDRWYLEALGIAAEGKWDACFDAWLKAGGKWSSAGGRDIVWRSRSKSAPAMLAKIVKDASTKEDQKARYMRAFDFHSGPEKDAALQSILLD
;
A
#
# COMPACT_ATOMS: atom_id res chain seq x y z
N MET A 1 71.04 -28.97 6.79
CA MET A 1 71.52 -30.27 6.24
C MET A 1 70.47 -31.34 6.56
N LYS A 2 70.16 -32.19 5.58
CA LYS A 2 69.35 -33.46 5.50
C LYS A 2 69.42 -34.38 6.77
N ILE A 3 68.60 -35.42 7.09
CA ILE A 3 67.59 -36.30 6.42
C ILE A 3 66.91 -37.27 7.46
N HIS A 4 65.87 -37.99 7.01
CA HIS A 4 65.07 -39.16 7.53
C HIS A 4 65.78 -40.43 8.09
N ILE A 5 65.01 -41.43 8.63
CA ILE A 5 64.66 -42.77 8.02
C ILE A 5 63.86 -43.73 8.96
N THR A 6 63.05 -44.61 8.33
CA THR A 6 62.08 -45.69 8.70
C THR A 6 62.66 -47.05 9.20
N ILE A 7 61.85 -47.99 9.76
CA ILE A 7 62.01 -49.49 9.75
C ILE A 7 60.71 -50.29 10.10
N ARG A 8 60.72 -51.63 9.83
CA ARG A 8 59.69 -52.67 9.53
C ARG A 8 59.26 -53.69 10.65
N ALA A 9 58.09 -54.35 10.42
CA ALA A 9 57.62 -55.78 10.52
C ALA A 9 57.69 -56.72 11.78
N LEU A 10 56.59 -57.43 12.15
CA LEU A 10 56.31 -58.91 12.03
C LEU A 10 54.95 -59.38 12.68
N ILE A 11 54.56 -60.66 12.50
CA ILE A 11 53.21 -61.34 12.57
C ILE A 11 52.87 -62.06 13.91
N SER A 12 51.58 -62.08 14.36
CA SER A 12 50.84 -63.24 14.97
C SER A 12 49.42 -62.88 15.46
N ALA A 13 48.54 -63.89 15.54
CA ALA A 13 47.08 -63.83 15.74
C ALA A 13 46.58 -63.55 17.19
N VAL A 14 45.55 -62.71 17.37
CA VAL A 14 44.52 -62.74 18.44
C VAL A 14 43.24 -62.02 17.97
N PHE A 15 42.10 -62.60 18.36
CA PHE A 15 40.71 -62.14 18.28
C PHE A 15 40.42 -60.73 18.86
N LEU A 16 39.26 -60.18 18.46
CA LEU A 16 38.44 -59.16 19.17
C LEU A 16 38.95 -57.70 19.22
N ILE A 17 38.40 -56.90 18.30
CA ILE A 17 37.62 -55.65 18.50
C ILE A 17 37.77 -54.85 17.20
N SER A 18 36.95 -55.14 16.19
CA SER A 18 36.76 -54.21 15.08
C SER A 18 35.62 -53.28 15.47
N GLY A 19 35.97 -52.17 16.11
CA GLY A 19 35.08 -51.06 16.40
C GLY A 19 34.47 -50.54 15.10
N SER A 20 33.15 -50.46 15.09
CA SER A 20 32.33 -49.76 14.11
C SER A 20 32.71 -48.27 14.08
N LEU A 21 33.48 -47.85 13.07
CA LEU A 21 33.50 -46.45 12.64
C LEU A 21 32.37 -46.27 11.62
N ALA A 22 31.15 -46.16 12.13
CA ALA A 22 30.06 -45.55 11.39
C ALA A 22 30.39 -44.06 11.27
N PHE A 23 30.73 -43.59 10.07
CA PHE A 23 30.69 -42.15 9.78
C PHE A 23 29.24 -41.71 10.02
N ALA A 24 29.00 -40.90 11.05
CA ALA A 24 27.73 -40.23 11.24
C ALA A 24 27.45 -39.39 10.00
N GLU A 25 26.40 -39.71 9.23
CA GLU A 25 25.96 -38.88 8.11
C GLU A 25 25.65 -37.48 8.65
N VAL A 26 26.33 -36.47 8.10
CA VAL A 26 26.11 -35.07 8.48
C VAL A 26 24.68 -34.71 8.06
N LYS A 27 23.84 -34.40 9.05
CA LYS A 27 22.47 -33.92 8.88
C LYS A 27 22.41 -32.80 7.84
N LYS A 28 21.49 -32.92 6.87
CA LYS A 28 21.34 -31.97 5.76
C LYS A 28 20.24 -30.94 6.01
N LYS A 29 20.52 -29.66 5.75
CA LYS A 29 19.56 -28.56 5.96
C LYS A 29 18.90 -28.12 4.66
N VAL A 30 17.57 -28.19 4.60
CA VAL A 30 16.76 -27.73 3.47
C VAL A 30 15.92 -26.54 3.86
N VAL A 31 16.05 -25.43 3.13
CA VAL A 31 15.25 -24.23 3.35
C VAL A 31 14.23 -24.09 2.23
N PHE A 32 12.95 -24.17 2.59
CA PHE A 32 11.83 -23.90 1.70
C PHE A 32 11.46 -22.42 1.75
N VAL A 33 11.23 -21.82 0.58
CA VAL A 33 10.63 -20.50 0.44
C VAL A 33 9.31 -20.67 -0.31
N ALA A 34 8.22 -20.60 0.43
CA ALA A 34 6.86 -20.61 -0.09
C ALA A 34 6.44 -19.19 -0.49
N GLY A 35 5.89 -19.05 -1.70
CA GLY A 35 5.45 -17.77 -2.25
C GLY A 35 4.30 -17.10 -1.49
N ASN A 36 3.91 -15.92 -1.96
CA ASN A 36 2.63 -15.34 -1.58
C ASN A 36 1.51 -16.08 -2.30
N ARG A 37 0.35 -16.16 -1.65
CA ARG A 37 -0.88 -16.70 -2.25
C ARG A 37 -1.16 -16.02 -3.60
N SER A 38 -1.48 -16.80 -4.64
CA SER A 38 -1.75 -16.25 -5.97
C SER A 38 -2.95 -16.82 -6.72
N HIS A 39 -3.40 -18.04 -6.42
CA HIS A 39 -4.58 -18.66 -7.04
C HIS A 39 -5.50 -19.28 -6.00
N GLY A 40 -6.79 -19.42 -6.29
CA GLY A 40 -7.77 -19.94 -5.33
C GLY A 40 -7.55 -21.40 -4.91
N TRP A 41 -8.33 -21.85 -3.92
CA TRP A 41 -8.18 -23.16 -3.25
C TRP A 41 -7.84 -24.31 -4.19
N GLY A 42 -6.78 -25.05 -3.83
CA GLY A 42 -6.27 -26.20 -4.55
C GLY A 42 -5.32 -25.87 -5.70
N ALA A 43 -5.10 -24.59 -6.01
CA ALA A 43 -4.17 -24.12 -7.03
C ALA A 43 -3.11 -23.16 -6.45
N HIS A 44 -1.84 -23.31 -6.84
CA HIS A 44 -0.70 -22.52 -6.33
C HIS A 44 -0.62 -22.48 -4.79
N GLU A 45 -0.88 -23.64 -4.17
CA GLU A 45 -0.86 -23.82 -2.73
C GLU A 45 0.59 -23.93 -2.22
N PHE A 46 1.30 -22.80 -2.20
CA PHE A 46 2.73 -22.73 -1.93
C PHE A 46 3.05 -23.09 -0.47
N ASN A 47 2.31 -22.55 0.51
CA ASN A 47 2.59 -22.89 1.90
C ASN A 47 2.19 -24.33 2.19
N ALA A 48 0.99 -24.75 1.75
CA ALA A 48 0.51 -26.11 1.96
C ALA A 48 1.46 -27.13 1.33
N GLY A 49 1.88 -26.91 0.09
CA GLY A 49 2.83 -27.78 -0.60
C GLY A 49 4.19 -27.84 0.08
N SER A 50 4.75 -26.70 0.51
CA SER A 50 6.03 -26.69 1.23
C SER A 50 5.94 -27.40 2.60
N LEU A 51 4.87 -27.20 3.36
CA LEU A 51 4.67 -27.88 4.65
C LEU A 51 4.42 -29.38 4.48
N LEU A 52 3.69 -29.80 3.44
CA LEU A 52 3.47 -31.20 3.13
C LEU A 52 4.77 -31.90 2.71
N MET A 53 5.59 -31.24 1.88
CA MET A 53 6.92 -31.74 1.53
C MET A 53 7.82 -31.82 2.77
N GLU A 54 7.76 -30.81 3.65
CA GLU A 54 8.51 -30.81 4.91
C GLU A 54 8.16 -32.03 5.78
N ALA A 55 6.87 -32.28 5.98
CA ALA A 55 6.38 -33.40 6.79
C ALA A 55 6.84 -34.75 6.22
N HIS A 56 6.70 -34.97 4.92
CA HIS A 56 7.10 -36.22 4.27
C HIS A 56 8.62 -36.41 4.19
N LEU A 57 9.41 -35.33 4.09
CA LEU A 57 10.87 -35.43 4.19
C LEU A 57 11.29 -35.84 5.60
N LYS A 58 10.69 -35.25 6.63
CA LYS A 58 10.94 -35.65 8.03
C LYS A 58 10.52 -37.08 8.30
N GLU A 59 9.39 -37.53 7.77
CA GLU A 59 8.96 -38.93 7.85
C GLU A 59 9.98 -39.87 7.20
N ALA A 60 10.44 -39.55 5.99
CA ALA A 60 11.33 -40.42 5.22
C ALA A 60 12.77 -40.46 5.72
N LEU A 61 13.27 -39.36 6.30
CA LEU A 61 14.69 -39.15 6.60
C LEU A 61 14.99 -38.98 8.10
N GLY A 62 13.99 -38.74 8.93
CA GLY A 62 14.16 -38.56 10.38
C GLY A 62 15.23 -37.54 10.74
N ASP A 63 16.18 -37.95 11.57
CA ASP A 63 17.26 -37.08 12.06
C ASP A 63 18.31 -36.69 11.01
N ASN A 64 18.28 -37.31 9.82
CA ASN A 64 19.21 -37.00 8.73
C ASN A 64 18.86 -35.71 7.98
N ILE A 65 17.70 -35.10 8.25
CA ILE A 65 17.25 -33.84 7.62
C ILE A 65 16.89 -32.79 8.68
N GLU A 66 17.32 -31.56 8.45
CA GLU A 66 16.79 -30.35 9.07
C GLU A 66 16.02 -29.59 7.99
N THR A 67 14.82 -29.10 8.31
CA THR A 67 14.04 -28.30 7.38
C THR A 67 13.61 -26.99 8.02
N VAL A 68 13.59 -25.93 7.21
CA VAL A 68 13.04 -24.62 7.58
C VAL A 68 12.08 -24.18 6.49
N VAL A 69 10.85 -23.83 6.86
CA VAL A 69 9.84 -23.33 5.90
C VAL A 69 9.58 -21.86 6.16
N HIS A 70 9.99 -21.00 5.22
CA HIS A 70 9.59 -19.60 5.17
C HIS A 70 8.31 -19.46 4.36
N LYS A 71 7.26 -18.96 5.01
CA LYS A 71 5.92 -18.79 4.44
C LYS A 71 5.69 -17.36 3.95
N ASN A 72 4.78 -17.21 2.99
CA ASN A 72 4.26 -15.91 2.52
C ASN A 72 5.34 -15.00 1.90
N GLY A 73 6.08 -15.53 0.93
CA GLY A 73 7.04 -14.78 0.13
C GLY A 73 8.49 -14.89 0.60
N TRP A 74 9.35 -14.00 0.10
CA TRP A 74 10.79 -14.04 0.41
C TRP A 74 11.06 -13.85 1.91
N PRO A 75 12.01 -14.59 2.51
CA PRO A 75 12.24 -14.51 3.95
C PRO A 75 12.72 -13.11 4.38
N LYS A 76 12.18 -12.59 5.48
CA LYS A 76 12.50 -11.25 6.02
C LYS A 76 13.59 -11.26 7.11
N VAL A 77 14.19 -12.41 7.38
CA VAL A 77 15.29 -12.55 8.36
C VAL A 77 16.64 -12.25 7.67
N ALA A 78 17.63 -11.79 8.43
CA ALA A 78 18.89 -11.28 7.86
C ALA A 78 19.68 -12.33 7.05
N ASN A 79 19.70 -13.59 7.50
CA ASN A 79 20.43 -14.69 6.85
C ASN A 79 19.55 -15.95 6.77
N PRO A 80 18.51 -15.96 5.91
CA PRO A 80 17.52 -17.05 5.89
C PRO A 80 18.10 -18.39 5.42
N PHE A 81 19.18 -18.34 4.66
CA PHE A 81 19.79 -19.52 4.03
C PHE A 81 21.09 -19.95 4.71
N ASP A 82 21.39 -19.41 5.89
CA ASP A 82 22.63 -19.73 6.59
C ASP A 82 22.73 -21.24 6.87
N GLY A 83 23.84 -21.83 6.43
CA GLY A 83 24.11 -23.26 6.52
C GLY A 83 23.19 -24.15 5.68
N ALA A 84 22.40 -23.63 4.74
CA ALA A 84 21.50 -24.45 3.92
C ALA A 84 22.30 -25.37 2.97
N ASP A 85 22.03 -26.67 2.96
CA ASP A 85 22.54 -27.58 1.93
C ASP A 85 21.72 -27.50 0.64
N ALA A 86 20.43 -27.16 0.73
CA ALA A 86 19.60 -26.81 -0.40
C ALA A 86 18.56 -25.74 -0.10
N ILE A 87 18.25 -24.94 -1.12
CA ILE A 87 17.15 -23.98 -1.15
C ILE A 87 16.09 -24.49 -2.13
N VAL A 88 14.83 -24.53 -1.69
CA VAL A 88 13.68 -24.90 -2.53
C VAL A 88 12.75 -23.70 -2.66
N LEU A 89 12.61 -23.18 -3.87
CA LEU A 89 11.71 -22.08 -4.20
C LEU A 89 10.42 -22.66 -4.80
N PHE A 90 9.31 -22.50 -4.08
CA PHE A 90 7.98 -22.85 -4.57
C PHE A 90 7.07 -21.62 -4.42
N MET A 91 7.04 -20.81 -5.47
CA MET A 91 6.51 -19.45 -5.41
C MET A 91 6.18 -18.90 -6.81
N ASP A 92 5.59 -17.70 -6.84
CA ASP A 92 5.34 -16.95 -8.08
C ASP A 92 6.64 -16.56 -8.81
N GLY A 93 6.52 -16.43 -10.14
CA GLY A 93 7.62 -16.15 -11.07
C GLY A 93 7.49 -14.85 -11.86
N GLY A 94 8.11 -14.83 -13.04
CA GLY A 94 8.06 -13.71 -13.99
C GLY A 94 8.88 -12.49 -13.54
N GLY A 95 8.51 -11.31 -14.03
CA GLY A 95 9.13 -10.05 -13.60
C GLY A 95 9.03 -9.80 -12.10
N GLY A 96 8.00 -10.35 -11.45
CA GLY A 96 7.78 -10.28 -10.01
C GLY A 96 8.54 -11.34 -9.19
N HIS A 97 9.25 -12.29 -9.82
CA HIS A 97 9.94 -13.36 -9.08
C HIS A 97 10.89 -12.76 -8.03
N PRO A 98 10.72 -13.07 -6.72
CA PRO A 98 11.54 -12.45 -5.68
C PRO A 98 13.04 -12.68 -5.82
N ILE A 99 13.47 -13.75 -6.50
CA ILE A 99 14.88 -14.01 -6.78
C ILE A 99 15.50 -12.88 -7.60
N ASN A 100 14.73 -12.20 -8.47
CA ASN A 100 15.24 -11.12 -9.33
C ASN A 100 15.93 -10.01 -8.53
N ARG A 101 15.45 -9.72 -7.32
CA ARG A 101 16.00 -8.70 -6.41
C ARG A 101 17.01 -9.26 -5.41
N ASN A 102 17.11 -10.58 -5.30
CA ASN A 102 17.90 -11.28 -4.29
C ASN A 102 18.92 -12.26 -4.90
N LEU A 103 19.25 -12.10 -6.19
CA LEU A 103 20.18 -12.99 -6.90
C LEU A 103 21.52 -13.09 -6.18
N ASP A 104 22.06 -11.99 -5.65
CA ASP A 104 23.37 -12.00 -4.99
C ASP A 104 23.35 -12.75 -3.66
N GLN A 105 22.21 -12.72 -2.94
CA GLN A 105 22.02 -13.48 -1.71
C GLN A 105 21.99 -14.99 -2.01
N VAL A 106 21.24 -15.40 -3.05
CA VAL A 106 21.21 -16.81 -3.48
C VAL A 106 22.56 -17.22 -4.03
N LYS A 107 23.20 -16.38 -4.86
CA LYS A 107 24.51 -16.64 -5.45
C LYS A 107 25.54 -16.95 -4.36
N LYS A 108 25.55 -16.21 -3.26
CA LYS A 108 26.46 -16.47 -2.13
C LYS A 108 26.35 -17.91 -1.61
N GLU A 109 25.14 -18.44 -1.52
CA GLU A 109 24.91 -19.82 -1.09
C GLU A 109 25.27 -20.82 -2.20
N ILE A 110 24.93 -20.51 -3.46
CA ILE A 110 25.33 -21.33 -4.61
C ILE A 110 26.85 -21.48 -4.66
N ASP A 111 27.59 -20.39 -4.48
CA ASP A 111 29.06 -20.38 -4.50
C ASP A 111 29.67 -21.21 -3.35
N ARG A 112 28.91 -21.46 -2.26
CA ARG A 112 29.28 -22.37 -1.17
C ARG A 112 29.01 -23.85 -1.51
N GLY A 113 28.42 -24.14 -2.67
CA GLY A 113 27.98 -25.47 -3.08
C GLY A 113 26.54 -25.81 -2.69
N CYS A 114 25.75 -24.84 -2.21
CA CYS A 114 24.34 -25.06 -1.85
C CYS A 114 23.50 -25.45 -3.08
N GLY A 115 22.68 -26.49 -2.97
CA GLY A 115 21.74 -26.87 -4.01
C GLY A 115 20.59 -25.89 -4.19
N LEU A 116 19.99 -25.84 -5.38
CA LEU A 116 18.82 -25.00 -5.66
C LEU A 116 17.78 -25.77 -6.46
N MET A 117 16.54 -25.74 -6.00
CA MET A 117 15.39 -26.25 -6.72
C MET A 117 14.36 -25.15 -6.93
N CYS A 118 13.91 -24.95 -8.17
CA CYS A 118 12.77 -24.10 -8.49
C CYS A 118 11.59 -24.94 -8.96
N MET A 119 10.41 -24.68 -8.39
CA MET A 119 9.19 -25.41 -8.67
C MET A 119 8.10 -24.52 -9.26
N HIS A 120 7.39 -25.05 -10.25
CA HIS A 120 6.27 -24.42 -10.93
C HIS A 120 6.61 -23.00 -11.41
N TYR A 121 5.89 -21.98 -10.96
CA TYR A 121 6.11 -20.61 -11.39
C TYR A 121 7.52 -20.08 -11.05
N ALA A 122 8.19 -20.62 -10.03
CA ALA A 122 9.55 -20.23 -9.66
C ALA A 122 10.61 -20.58 -10.73
N VAL A 123 10.27 -21.37 -11.76
CA VAL A 123 11.16 -21.56 -12.91
C VAL A 123 11.09 -20.40 -13.91
N GLU A 124 10.15 -19.46 -13.76
CA GLU A 124 9.98 -18.32 -14.66
C GLU A 124 10.66 -17.05 -14.16
N VAL A 125 11.54 -16.48 -14.97
CA VAL A 125 12.19 -15.17 -14.75
C VAL A 125 12.35 -14.41 -16.07
N PRO A 126 12.55 -13.09 -16.04
CA PRO A 126 12.89 -12.35 -17.26
C PRO A 126 14.20 -12.83 -17.89
N ALA A 127 14.28 -12.73 -19.21
CA ALA A 127 15.55 -12.87 -19.92
C ALA A 127 16.58 -11.86 -19.36
N GLY A 128 17.86 -12.23 -19.41
CA GLY A 128 18.96 -11.40 -18.88
C GLY A 128 19.60 -12.00 -17.64
N ARG A 129 19.85 -11.17 -16.61
CA ARG A 129 20.63 -11.55 -15.43
C ARG A 129 20.06 -12.78 -14.71
N SER A 130 18.77 -12.76 -14.37
CA SER A 130 18.10 -13.87 -13.68
C SER A 130 18.01 -15.13 -14.53
N GLY A 131 17.65 -14.99 -15.81
CA GLY A 131 17.60 -16.13 -16.74
C GLY A 131 18.95 -16.83 -16.88
N LYS A 132 20.04 -16.07 -17.08
CA LYS A 132 21.41 -16.60 -17.12
C LYS A 132 21.79 -17.28 -15.80
N ALA A 133 21.42 -16.69 -14.67
CA ALA A 133 21.67 -17.28 -13.36
C ALA A 133 20.96 -18.63 -13.20
N LEU A 134 19.66 -18.74 -13.53
CA LEU A 134 18.95 -20.02 -13.44
C LEU A 134 19.45 -21.06 -14.46
N GLN A 135 19.85 -20.66 -15.67
CA GLN A 135 20.55 -21.57 -16.59
C GLN A 135 21.82 -22.14 -15.95
N GLN A 136 22.60 -21.32 -15.25
CA GLN A 136 23.81 -21.76 -14.55
C GLN A 136 23.49 -22.58 -13.28
N TRP A 137 22.48 -22.22 -12.51
CA TRP A 137 22.27 -22.84 -11.20
C TRP A 137 21.42 -24.11 -11.27
N ILE A 138 20.40 -24.12 -12.12
CA ILE A 138 19.44 -25.22 -12.25
C ILE A 138 19.34 -25.79 -13.67
N GLY A 139 20.09 -25.27 -14.65
CA GLY A 139 20.20 -25.83 -16.00
C GLY A 139 19.26 -25.23 -17.04
N GLY A 140 18.19 -24.56 -16.62
CA GLY A 140 17.24 -23.88 -17.51
C GLY A 140 16.14 -23.12 -16.78
N TYR A 141 15.37 -22.34 -17.53
CA TYR A 141 14.27 -21.52 -16.99
C TYR A 141 13.16 -21.32 -18.04
N TYR A 142 12.00 -20.85 -17.60
CA TYR A 142 10.93 -20.39 -18.46
C TYR A 142 11.20 -18.95 -18.87
N GLU A 143 11.25 -18.69 -20.18
CA GLU A 143 11.40 -17.35 -20.72
C GLU A 143 10.09 -16.88 -21.34
N THR A 144 9.51 -15.80 -20.81
CA THR A 144 8.31 -15.17 -21.37
C THR A 144 8.53 -14.84 -22.84
N GLY A 145 7.57 -15.23 -23.69
CA GLY A 145 7.70 -15.09 -25.15
C GLY A 145 8.33 -16.31 -25.85
N TRP A 146 9.16 -17.11 -25.18
CA TRP A 146 9.74 -18.34 -25.74
C TRP A 146 9.06 -19.62 -25.24
N SER A 147 8.84 -19.74 -23.93
CA SER A 147 8.25 -20.90 -23.27
C SER A 147 6.72 -20.80 -23.21
N ILE A 148 6.03 -21.87 -22.79
CA ILE A 148 4.55 -21.88 -22.68
C ILE A 148 4.05 -22.71 -21.50
N ASN A 149 2.93 -22.29 -20.89
CA ASN A 149 2.33 -22.86 -19.67
C ASN A 149 0.86 -23.29 -19.87
N PRO A 150 0.54 -24.28 -20.72
CA PRO A 150 -0.83 -24.76 -20.87
C PRO A 150 -1.22 -25.73 -19.74
N HIS A 151 -2.52 -25.96 -19.59
CA HIS A 151 -3.06 -27.00 -18.70
C HIS A 151 -3.31 -28.28 -19.50
N TRP A 152 -2.60 -29.35 -19.20
CA TRP A 152 -2.70 -30.62 -19.94
C TRP A 152 -2.30 -31.83 -19.09
N VAL A 153 -2.57 -33.03 -19.61
CA VAL A 153 -2.28 -34.29 -18.93
C VAL A 153 -0.93 -34.81 -19.41
N ALA A 154 0.07 -34.80 -18.53
CA ALA A 154 1.37 -35.38 -18.84
C ALA A 154 1.37 -36.87 -18.51
N ASN A 155 1.68 -37.72 -19.50
CA ASN A 155 2.05 -39.11 -19.27
C ASN A 155 3.55 -39.15 -19.00
N SER A 156 3.95 -39.43 -17.76
CA SER A 156 5.36 -39.31 -17.35
C SER A 156 6.26 -40.29 -18.11
N LYS A 157 7.35 -39.79 -18.70
CA LYS A 157 8.47 -40.59 -19.20
C LYS A 157 9.69 -40.30 -18.34
N LEU A 158 9.94 -41.17 -17.38
CA LEU A 158 10.99 -41.00 -16.38
C LEU A 158 12.34 -41.54 -16.87
N ASN A 159 13.41 -40.80 -16.63
CA ASN A 159 14.77 -41.31 -16.81
C ASN A 159 15.13 -42.26 -15.66
N LYS A 160 14.88 -43.56 -15.84
CA LYS A 160 15.07 -44.60 -14.81
C LYS A 160 16.52 -44.77 -14.33
N ASN A 161 17.50 -44.19 -15.05
CA ASN A 161 18.91 -44.24 -14.66
C ASN A 161 19.31 -43.12 -13.68
N HIS A 162 18.49 -42.08 -13.53
CA HIS A 162 18.82 -40.96 -12.64
C HIS A 162 18.40 -41.26 -11.19
N PRO A 163 19.22 -40.96 -10.16
CA PRO A 163 18.88 -41.26 -8.77
C PRO A 163 17.53 -40.72 -8.29
N VAL A 164 17.12 -39.54 -8.78
CA VAL A 164 15.83 -38.90 -8.44
C VAL A 164 14.62 -39.77 -8.83
N THR A 165 14.74 -40.65 -9.83
CA THR A 165 13.62 -41.51 -10.29
C THR A 165 13.58 -42.88 -9.62
N ARG A 166 14.48 -43.16 -8.66
CA ARG A 166 14.50 -44.43 -7.91
C ARG A 166 13.18 -44.66 -7.18
N GLY A 167 12.57 -45.81 -7.44
CA GLY A 167 11.27 -46.21 -6.88
C GLY A 167 10.09 -45.33 -7.29
N VAL A 168 10.26 -44.43 -8.26
CA VAL A 168 9.19 -43.58 -8.82
C VAL A 168 8.45 -44.36 -9.91
N GLN A 169 7.16 -44.59 -9.67
CA GLN A 169 6.25 -45.19 -10.65
C GLN A 169 5.87 -44.17 -11.72
N ASP A 170 5.56 -44.64 -12.93
CA ASP A 170 5.02 -43.75 -13.96
C ASP A 170 3.62 -43.28 -13.53
N PHE A 171 3.36 -41.99 -13.71
CA PHE A 171 2.12 -41.34 -13.31
C PHE A 171 1.54 -40.55 -14.49
N LYS A 172 0.23 -40.29 -14.38
CA LYS A 172 -0.53 -39.54 -15.37
C LYS A 172 -1.38 -38.50 -14.65
N VAL A 173 -0.90 -37.26 -14.62
CA VAL A 173 -1.57 -36.17 -13.90
C VAL A 173 -1.84 -34.98 -14.81
N LYS A 174 -2.97 -34.33 -14.58
CA LYS A 174 -3.28 -33.02 -15.17
C LYS A 174 -2.61 -31.94 -14.32
N ASP A 175 -1.87 -31.06 -14.94
CA ASP A 175 -1.21 -29.93 -14.29
C ASP A 175 -1.07 -28.77 -15.29
N GLU A 176 -0.61 -27.61 -14.84
CA GLU A 176 -0.16 -26.53 -15.72
C GLU A 176 1.31 -26.73 -16.08
N TRP A 177 1.61 -27.81 -16.81
CA TRP A 177 2.98 -28.20 -17.14
C TRP A 177 3.61 -27.26 -18.16
N TYR A 178 4.69 -26.60 -17.77
CA TYR A 178 5.43 -25.70 -18.64
C TYR A 178 6.38 -26.47 -19.56
N PHE A 179 6.54 -26.00 -20.80
CA PHE A 179 7.48 -26.58 -21.74
C PHE A 179 8.07 -25.58 -22.73
N ASN A 180 8.95 -26.07 -23.60
CA ASN A 180 9.82 -25.29 -24.45
C ASN A 180 10.71 -24.33 -23.63
N MET A 181 11.42 -24.90 -22.65
CA MET A 181 12.27 -24.16 -21.71
C MET A 181 13.54 -23.61 -22.37
N ARG A 182 14.13 -22.56 -21.79
CA ARG A 182 15.48 -22.08 -22.13
C ARG A 182 16.52 -22.82 -21.31
N PHE A 183 17.10 -23.86 -21.89
CA PHE A 183 18.23 -24.59 -21.30
C PHE A 183 19.56 -23.91 -21.60
N ARG A 184 20.63 -24.34 -20.91
CA ARG A 184 22.01 -24.07 -21.33
C ARG A 184 22.22 -24.44 -22.80
N GLU A 185 23.16 -23.78 -23.44
CA GLU A 185 23.51 -24.04 -24.83
C GLU A 185 23.85 -25.54 -25.03
N GLY A 186 23.25 -26.15 -26.06
CA GLY A 186 23.36 -27.59 -26.32
C GLY A 186 22.81 -28.53 -25.24
N LYS A 187 22.06 -28.02 -24.24
CA LYS A 187 21.71 -28.74 -23.00
C LYS A 187 22.94 -29.25 -22.23
N THR A 188 24.07 -28.56 -22.33
CA THR A 188 25.33 -28.99 -21.71
C THR A 188 25.19 -29.17 -20.20
N GLY A 189 25.44 -30.39 -19.71
CA GLY A 189 25.33 -30.76 -18.29
C GLY A 189 23.90 -30.89 -17.76
N VAL A 190 22.87 -30.68 -18.58
CA VAL A 190 21.47 -30.81 -18.18
C VAL A 190 20.98 -32.23 -18.43
N THR A 191 20.50 -32.90 -17.39
CA THR A 191 19.91 -34.24 -17.49
C THR A 191 18.40 -34.14 -17.38
N SER A 192 17.67 -34.70 -18.34
CA SER A 192 16.22 -34.84 -18.22
C SER A 192 15.88 -35.91 -17.17
N ILE A 193 14.98 -35.58 -16.26
CA ILE A 193 14.45 -36.47 -15.22
C ILE A 193 13.06 -36.97 -15.63
N LEU A 194 12.22 -36.05 -16.11
CA LEU A 194 10.85 -36.29 -16.54
C LEU A 194 10.61 -35.58 -17.88
N ASP A 195 10.29 -36.37 -18.90
CA ASP A 195 9.77 -35.87 -20.16
C ASP A 195 8.30 -36.26 -20.32
N ALA A 196 7.55 -35.53 -21.15
CA ALA A 196 6.26 -35.97 -21.68
C ALA A 196 6.03 -35.35 -23.07
N VAL A 197 5.11 -35.91 -23.85
CA VAL A 197 4.75 -35.38 -25.16
C VAL A 197 3.45 -34.57 -25.01
N PRO A 198 3.48 -33.23 -25.10
CA PRO A 198 2.26 -32.42 -25.09
C PRO A 198 1.43 -32.67 -26.34
N ASP A 199 0.11 -32.73 -26.17
CA ASP A 199 -0.83 -32.80 -27.28
C ASP A 199 -0.93 -31.46 -28.04
N ASP A 200 -1.60 -31.49 -29.20
CA ASP A 200 -1.73 -30.30 -30.05
C ASP A 200 -2.54 -29.19 -29.38
N VAL A 201 -3.41 -29.51 -28.42
CA VAL A 201 -4.19 -28.53 -27.66
C VAL A 201 -3.29 -27.77 -26.69
N ALA A 202 -2.38 -28.47 -26.00
CA ALA A 202 -1.36 -27.86 -25.17
C ALA A 202 -0.42 -26.98 -26.03
N ARG A 203 0.03 -27.48 -27.18
CA ARG A 203 0.92 -26.74 -28.10
C ARG A 203 0.27 -25.54 -28.76
N SER A 204 -1.05 -25.52 -28.91
CA SER A 204 -1.76 -24.39 -29.48
C SER A 204 -1.74 -23.15 -28.58
N GLY A 205 -1.38 -23.28 -27.30
CA GLY A 205 -1.35 -22.17 -26.36
C GLY A 205 -2.73 -21.57 -26.04
N LYS A 206 -3.80 -22.36 -26.21
CA LYS A 206 -5.18 -21.90 -25.94
C LYS A 206 -5.41 -21.64 -24.46
N SER A 207 -4.79 -22.44 -23.60
CA SER A 207 -4.88 -22.35 -22.14
C SER A 207 -3.64 -21.72 -21.49
N SER A 208 -2.70 -21.17 -22.27
CA SER A 208 -1.46 -20.59 -21.76
C SER A 208 -1.58 -19.07 -21.61
N TRP A 209 -0.61 -18.47 -20.92
CA TRP A 209 -0.45 -17.02 -20.84
C TRP A 209 0.97 -16.58 -21.25
N PRO A 210 1.12 -15.59 -22.17
CA PRO A 210 0.08 -15.03 -23.03
C PRO A 210 -0.58 -16.08 -23.94
N ARG A 211 -1.86 -15.86 -24.29
CA ARG A 211 -2.60 -16.76 -25.18
C ARG A 211 -2.09 -16.63 -26.61
N GLY A 212 -1.99 -17.74 -27.32
CA GLY A 212 -1.79 -17.76 -28.77
C GLY A 212 -0.81 -18.84 -29.24
N PRO A 213 -0.89 -19.23 -30.51
CA PRO A 213 0.05 -20.17 -31.10
C PRO A 213 1.40 -19.48 -31.32
N LYS A 214 2.45 -19.96 -30.65
CA LYS A 214 3.83 -19.57 -30.97
C LYS A 214 4.35 -20.47 -32.08
N LYS A 215 4.79 -19.88 -33.19
CA LYS A 215 5.16 -20.62 -34.41
C LYS A 215 6.15 -21.76 -34.14
N HIS A 216 7.21 -21.51 -33.38
CA HIS A 216 8.21 -22.53 -33.04
C HIS A 216 7.70 -23.63 -32.11
N ILE A 217 6.65 -23.37 -31.32
CA ILE A 217 6.04 -24.37 -30.42
C ILE A 217 5.08 -25.27 -31.19
N VAL A 218 4.26 -24.70 -32.07
CA VAL A 218 3.33 -25.44 -32.93
C VAL A 218 4.11 -26.27 -33.94
N GLN A 219 5.19 -25.73 -34.52
CA GLN A 219 6.06 -26.47 -35.45
C GLN A 219 6.79 -27.65 -34.79
N ALA A 220 6.92 -27.66 -33.45
CA ALA A 220 7.52 -28.76 -32.69
C ALA A 220 6.50 -29.84 -32.28
N ALA A 221 5.37 -29.98 -32.99
CA ALA A 221 4.36 -31.00 -32.74
C ALA A 221 4.97 -32.41 -32.63
N GLY A 222 4.45 -33.21 -31.69
CA GLY A 222 4.96 -34.57 -31.40
C GLY A 222 6.30 -34.64 -30.65
N ARG A 223 7.03 -33.53 -30.46
CA ARG A 223 8.29 -33.51 -29.70
C ARG A 223 8.04 -33.81 -28.21
N ALA A 224 8.91 -34.62 -27.59
CA ALA A 224 8.93 -34.74 -26.14
C ALA A 224 9.54 -33.49 -25.50
N GLU A 225 8.93 -33.01 -24.42
CA GLU A 225 9.36 -31.84 -23.67
C GLU A 225 9.80 -32.23 -22.26
N THR A 226 10.86 -31.59 -21.78
CA THR A 226 11.42 -31.82 -20.45
C THR A 226 10.69 -30.98 -19.41
N LEU A 227 10.03 -31.67 -18.48
CA LEU A 227 9.18 -31.09 -17.41
C LEU A 227 9.88 -31.10 -16.04
N CYS A 228 10.86 -31.99 -15.86
CA CYS A 228 11.79 -31.96 -14.73
C CYS A 228 13.19 -32.27 -15.22
N TRP A 229 14.17 -31.51 -14.75
CA TRP A 229 15.58 -31.68 -15.13
C TRP A 229 16.50 -31.42 -13.94
N SER A 230 17.71 -31.94 -14.03
CA SER A 230 18.80 -31.67 -13.10
C SER A 230 20.02 -31.11 -13.80
N VAL A 231 20.87 -30.47 -12.99
CA VAL A 231 22.27 -30.22 -13.29
C VAL A 231 23.10 -30.51 -12.05
N GLN A 232 24.27 -31.11 -12.24
CA GLN A 232 25.30 -31.13 -11.22
C GLN A 232 26.39 -30.14 -11.65
N ARG A 233 26.69 -29.18 -10.78
CA ARG A 233 27.66 -28.13 -11.03
C ARG A 233 29.06 -28.62 -10.66
N GLU A 234 30.08 -27.94 -11.18
CA GLU A 234 31.49 -28.26 -10.91
C GLU A 234 31.86 -28.10 -9.43
N ASP A 235 31.18 -27.20 -8.72
CA ASP A 235 31.30 -26.98 -7.28
C ASP A 235 30.66 -28.11 -6.43
N GLY A 236 30.11 -29.15 -7.06
CA GLY A 236 29.43 -30.26 -6.41
C GLY A 236 27.97 -29.98 -6.05
N GLY A 237 27.52 -28.73 -6.14
CA GLY A 237 26.16 -28.32 -5.91
C GLY A 237 25.20 -28.81 -6.98
N ARG A 238 23.97 -29.10 -6.58
CA ARG A 238 22.96 -29.74 -7.43
C ARG A 238 21.79 -28.79 -7.69
N GLY A 239 21.34 -28.73 -8.93
CA GLY A 239 20.26 -27.86 -9.37
C GLY A 239 19.11 -28.64 -9.97
N VAL A 240 17.87 -28.26 -9.68
CA VAL A 240 16.67 -28.89 -10.24
C VAL A 240 15.65 -27.83 -10.69
N GLY A 241 15.05 -28.04 -11.85
CA GLY A 241 13.81 -27.36 -12.24
C GLY A 241 12.67 -28.35 -12.39
N PHE A 242 11.49 -27.99 -11.90
CA PHE A 242 10.27 -28.79 -11.98
C PHE A 242 9.09 -27.90 -12.37
N THR A 243 8.38 -28.22 -13.45
CA THR A 243 7.35 -27.31 -13.99
C THR A 243 5.95 -27.55 -13.46
N GLY A 244 5.70 -28.69 -12.82
CA GLY A 244 4.41 -29.01 -12.20
C GLY A 244 4.23 -28.37 -10.83
N ALA A 245 3.09 -28.67 -10.22
CA ALA A 245 2.61 -28.27 -8.89
C ALA A 245 1.70 -27.04 -8.92
N HIS A 246 0.97 -26.85 -10.03
CA HIS A 246 -0.18 -25.95 -10.05
C HIS A 246 -1.27 -26.50 -9.14
N PHE A 247 -1.69 -27.76 -9.32
CA PHE A 247 -2.76 -28.38 -8.52
C PHE A 247 -2.20 -29.12 -7.31
N HIS A 248 -2.56 -28.69 -6.10
CA HIS A 248 -2.10 -29.29 -4.85
C HIS A 248 -2.52 -30.76 -4.70
N ALA A 249 -3.67 -31.14 -5.25
CA ALA A 249 -4.16 -32.51 -5.24
C ALA A 249 -3.20 -33.52 -5.90
N ASN A 250 -2.29 -33.08 -6.77
CA ASN A 250 -1.31 -33.96 -7.41
C ASN A 250 -0.29 -34.54 -6.41
N PHE A 251 -0.10 -33.93 -5.23
CA PHE A 251 0.67 -34.55 -4.15
C PHE A 251 0.04 -35.85 -3.63
N GLY A 252 -1.24 -36.11 -3.90
CA GLY A 252 -1.90 -37.38 -3.59
C GLY A 252 -1.55 -38.55 -4.51
N ASP A 253 -0.82 -38.31 -5.62
CA ASP A 253 -0.25 -39.35 -6.48
C ASP A 253 1.14 -39.75 -5.98
N ASP A 254 1.37 -41.05 -5.78
CA ASP A 254 2.60 -41.56 -5.15
C ASP A 254 3.83 -41.40 -6.05
N GLY A 255 3.68 -41.56 -7.36
CA GLY A 255 4.76 -41.35 -8.32
C GLY A 255 5.16 -39.88 -8.37
N TYR A 256 4.17 -38.99 -8.50
CA TYR A 256 4.38 -37.55 -8.54
C TYR A 256 5.05 -37.03 -7.25
N ARG A 257 4.50 -37.39 -6.09
CA ARG A 257 5.01 -36.98 -4.78
C ARG A 257 6.43 -37.50 -4.55
N LYS A 258 6.68 -38.79 -4.81
CA LYS A 258 8.01 -39.38 -4.61
C LYS A 258 9.07 -38.75 -5.51
N LEU A 259 8.72 -38.41 -6.76
CA LEU A 259 9.63 -37.70 -7.66
C LEU A 259 10.11 -36.38 -7.04
N ILE A 260 9.19 -35.58 -6.49
CA ILE A 260 9.50 -34.29 -5.86
C ILE A 260 10.34 -34.49 -4.60
N LEU A 261 9.96 -35.41 -3.71
CA LEU A 261 10.71 -35.66 -2.47
C LEU A 261 12.14 -36.15 -2.76
N ASN A 262 12.30 -37.08 -3.72
CA ASN A 262 13.61 -37.52 -4.17
C ASN A 262 14.41 -36.35 -4.77
N ALA A 263 13.77 -35.45 -5.53
CA ALA A 263 14.44 -34.30 -6.11
C ALA A 263 14.94 -33.31 -5.05
N VAL A 264 14.13 -33.02 -4.01
CA VAL A 264 14.54 -32.15 -2.90
C VAL A 264 15.72 -32.76 -2.15
N ALA A 265 15.63 -34.03 -1.76
CA ALA A 265 16.71 -34.70 -1.03
C ALA A 265 17.99 -34.80 -1.87
N TRP A 266 17.86 -35.11 -3.16
CA TRP A 266 19.00 -35.16 -4.07
C TRP A 266 19.66 -33.78 -4.21
N THR A 267 18.85 -32.72 -4.30
CA THR A 267 19.33 -31.33 -4.34
C THR A 267 20.14 -30.95 -3.09
N ALA A 268 19.74 -31.46 -1.92
CA ALA A 268 20.46 -31.29 -0.65
C ALA A 268 21.75 -32.13 -0.52
N GLY A 269 22.10 -32.88 -1.57
CA GLY A 269 23.30 -33.73 -1.58
C GLY A 269 23.10 -35.14 -1.03
N LEU A 270 21.89 -35.53 -0.61
CA LEU A 270 21.63 -36.86 -0.08
C LEU A 270 21.67 -37.95 -1.16
N THR A 271 21.97 -39.17 -0.73
CA THR A 271 21.86 -40.38 -1.57
C THR A 271 20.42 -40.86 -1.56
N ILE A 272 19.82 -41.03 -2.75
CA ILE A 272 18.45 -41.53 -2.85
C ILE A 272 18.46 -43.06 -2.75
N PRO A 273 17.72 -43.68 -1.81
CA PRO A 273 17.64 -45.14 -1.70
C PRO A 273 17.14 -45.80 -2.97
N GLU A 274 17.44 -47.09 -3.19
CA GLU A 274 16.99 -47.83 -4.39
C GLU A 274 15.47 -47.82 -4.59
N LYS A 275 14.72 -47.86 -3.48
CA LYS A 275 13.24 -47.79 -3.48
C LYS A 275 12.69 -46.34 -3.46
N GLY A 276 13.56 -45.35 -3.52
CA GLY A 276 13.26 -43.93 -3.30
C GLY A 276 12.89 -43.63 -1.85
N LEU A 277 12.59 -42.37 -1.56
CA LEU A 277 12.05 -41.98 -0.26
C LEU A 277 10.66 -42.56 -0.06
N VAL A 278 10.43 -43.13 1.12
CA VAL A 278 9.14 -43.71 1.52
C VAL A 278 8.42 -42.67 2.36
N SER A 279 7.23 -42.28 1.90
CA SER A 279 6.28 -41.46 2.65
C SER A 279 4.90 -42.08 2.50
N HIS A 280 4.06 -41.95 3.51
CA HIS A 280 2.66 -42.33 3.38
C HIS A 280 1.95 -41.51 2.28
N ARG A 281 0.79 -41.99 1.85
CA ARG A 281 -0.08 -41.26 0.93
C ARG A 281 -0.93 -40.29 1.74
N PRO A 282 -0.85 -38.97 1.49
CA PRO A 282 -1.61 -38.01 2.27
C PRO A 282 -3.11 -38.25 2.06
N ASN A 283 -3.84 -38.28 3.16
CA ASN A 283 -5.29 -38.37 3.13
C ASN A 283 -5.93 -37.01 2.78
N GLU A 284 -7.25 -36.96 2.61
CA GLU A 284 -7.95 -35.72 2.25
C GLU A 284 -7.73 -34.60 3.29
N SER A 285 -7.71 -34.93 4.58
CA SER A 285 -7.45 -33.95 5.64
C SER A 285 -6.03 -33.40 5.59
N GLU A 286 -5.04 -34.20 5.17
CA GLU A 286 -3.65 -33.75 5.04
C GLU A 286 -3.44 -32.89 3.80
N LEU A 287 -4.11 -33.20 2.69
CA LEU A 287 -4.14 -32.36 1.49
C LEU A 287 -4.93 -31.06 1.70
N ASP A 288 -5.94 -31.06 2.57
CA ASP A 288 -6.70 -29.86 2.92
C ASP A 288 -5.98 -28.98 3.97
N ALA A 289 -5.03 -29.55 4.70
CA ALA A 289 -4.34 -28.86 5.77
C ALA A 289 -3.44 -27.76 5.19
N ASN A 290 -3.42 -26.60 5.86
CA ASN A 290 -2.54 -25.47 5.55
C ASN A 290 -2.68 -24.89 4.14
N GLN A 291 -3.79 -25.18 3.44
CA GLN A 291 -4.14 -24.51 2.18
C GLN A 291 -4.07 -22.98 2.36
N ASP A 292 -3.44 -22.31 1.41
CA ASP A 292 -3.27 -20.87 1.28
C ASP A 292 -4.63 -20.16 1.19
N PHE A 293 -5.65 -20.84 0.67
CA PHE A 293 -7.05 -20.42 0.71
C PHE A 293 -7.92 -21.39 1.51
N LYS A 294 -8.98 -20.89 2.15
CA LYS A 294 -9.92 -21.77 2.88
C LYS A 294 -10.64 -22.70 1.90
N LYS A 295 -10.69 -24.00 2.24
CA LYS A 295 -11.51 -24.99 1.52
C LYS A 295 -12.96 -24.49 1.44
N PRO A 296 -13.54 -24.35 0.25
CA PRO A 296 -14.94 -23.98 0.11
C PRO A 296 -15.82 -24.99 0.87
N GLY A 297 -16.69 -24.51 1.77
CA GLY A 297 -17.47 -25.38 2.65
C GLY A 297 -18.36 -26.37 1.89
N ASN A 298 -18.33 -27.64 2.33
CA ASN A 298 -19.25 -28.69 1.88
C ASN A 298 -20.67 -28.45 2.42
N GLN A 299 -21.39 -27.49 1.83
CA GLN A 299 -22.85 -27.63 1.79
C GLN A 299 -23.15 -28.81 0.88
N LYS A 300 -23.83 -29.84 1.41
CA LYS A 300 -24.47 -30.87 0.60
C LYS A 300 -25.36 -30.16 -0.42
N LYS A 301 -24.82 -29.99 -1.63
CA LYS A 301 -25.62 -29.86 -2.83
C LYS A 301 -26.50 -31.11 -2.85
N LYS A 302 -27.79 -30.96 -2.51
CA LYS A 302 -28.80 -31.73 -3.24
C LYS A 302 -28.37 -31.64 -4.70
N VAL A 303 -28.27 -32.77 -5.40
CA VAL A 303 -27.95 -32.81 -6.81
C VAL A 303 -28.96 -31.91 -7.53
N VAL A 304 -28.55 -30.67 -7.72
CA VAL A 304 -29.10 -29.68 -8.60
C VAL A 304 -27.85 -29.27 -9.37
N ALA A 305 -27.89 -29.51 -10.67
CA ALA A 305 -26.79 -29.30 -11.60
C ALA A 305 -26.01 -28.00 -11.27
N LYS A 306 -24.69 -28.01 -11.54
CA LYS A 306 -23.74 -26.86 -11.53
C LYS A 306 -24.45 -25.50 -11.40
N PRO A 307 -24.03 -24.56 -10.52
CA PRO A 307 -24.55 -23.21 -10.60
C PRO A 307 -24.20 -22.69 -11.99
N LYS A 308 -25.20 -22.67 -12.88
CA LYS A 308 -25.16 -21.90 -14.10
C LYS A 308 -24.83 -20.50 -13.62
N SER A 309 -23.92 -19.82 -14.31
CA SER A 309 -23.90 -18.37 -14.21
C SER A 309 -25.34 -17.90 -14.30
N ASN A 310 -25.92 -17.31 -13.25
CA ASN A 310 -27.14 -16.53 -13.42
C ASN A 310 -26.73 -15.26 -14.15
N LYS A 311 -26.36 -15.42 -15.42
CA LYS A 311 -26.63 -14.40 -16.42
C LYS A 311 -28.14 -14.38 -16.47
N ALA A 312 -28.77 -13.27 -16.08
CA ALA A 312 -30.19 -13.08 -16.29
C ALA A 312 -30.50 -13.53 -17.72
N LYS A 313 -31.37 -14.54 -17.87
CA LYS A 313 -31.71 -15.05 -19.19
C LYS A 313 -32.77 -14.10 -19.76
N ALA A 314 -32.52 -13.57 -20.95
CA ALA A 314 -33.51 -12.75 -21.62
C ALA A 314 -34.79 -13.59 -21.84
N LYS A 315 -35.93 -13.05 -21.41
CA LYS A 315 -37.27 -13.58 -21.73
C LYS A 315 -37.56 -13.43 -23.21
N PHE A 316 -36.95 -12.44 -23.87
CA PHE A 316 -36.99 -12.23 -25.30
C PHE A 316 -35.62 -11.82 -25.83
N THR A 317 -35.24 -12.28 -27.03
CA THR A 317 -34.12 -11.75 -27.80
C THR A 317 -34.49 -11.82 -29.27
N SER A 318 -34.49 -10.69 -29.96
CA SER A 318 -34.71 -10.65 -31.40
C SER A 318 -33.50 -11.23 -32.15
N LYS A 319 -33.69 -11.62 -33.41
CA LYS A 319 -32.57 -11.62 -34.37
C LYS A 319 -32.10 -10.16 -34.58
N THR A 320 -30.93 -9.97 -35.17
CA THR A 320 -30.50 -8.64 -35.63
C THR A 320 -31.56 -8.05 -36.56
N ILE A 321 -32.07 -6.88 -36.20
CA ILE A 321 -33.00 -6.09 -36.99
C ILE A 321 -32.16 -5.12 -37.81
N SER A 322 -32.26 -5.20 -39.12
CA SER A 322 -31.61 -4.33 -40.10
C SER A 322 -32.62 -3.90 -41.17
N ARG A 323 -32.22 -3.11 -42.17
CA ARG A 323 -33.08 -2.81 -43.34
C ARG A 323 -33.52 -4.06 -44.12
N ALA A 324 -32.79 -5.18 -43.97
CA ALA A 324 -33.18 -6.45 -44.58
C ALA A 324 -34.30 -7.18 -43.79
N THR A 325 -34.63 -6.71 -42.59
CA THR A 325 -35.70 -7.29 -41.78
C THR A 325 -37.05 -6.80 -42.31
N PRO A 326 -38.02 -7.70 -42.60
CA PRO A 326 -39.35 -7.30 -43.05
C PRO A 326 -39.97 -6.26 -42.11
N ASN A 327 -40.46 -5.14 -42.69
CA ASN A 327 -41.02 -4.00 -41.96
C ASN A 327 -40.07 -3.31 -40.96
N HIS A 328 -38.76 -3.58 -41.01
CA HIS A 328 -37.73 -3.11 -40.07
C HIS A 328 -38.07 -3.35 -38.59
N SER A 329 -38.88 -4.36 -38.29
CA SER A 329 -39.40 -4.59 -36.94
C SER A 329 -39.76 -6.04 -36.65
N VAL A 330 -39.94 -6.34 -35.37
CA VAL A 330 -40.40 -7.61 -34.83
C VAL A 330 -41.36 -7.35 -33.66
N ASN A 331 -42.39 -8.17 -33.51
CA ASN A 331 -43.26 -8.11 -32.34
C ASN A 331 -42.67 -8.93 -31.20
N VAL A 332 -42.74 -8.37 -29.99
CA VAL A 332 -42.48 -9.08 -28.74
C VAL A 332 -43.79 -9.25 -27.99
N ASP A 333 -44.06 -10.48 -27.56
CA ASP A 333 -45.16 -10.82 -26.67
C ASP A 333 -44.68 -11.94 -25.73
N ILE A 334 -44.38 -11.59 -24.48
CA ILE A 334 -43.76 -12.48 -23.51
C ILE A 334 -44.47 -12.48 -22.15
N ASP A 335 -44.36 -13.61 -21.46
CA ASP A 335 -44.81 -13.79 -20.09
C ASP A 335 -43.81 -13.17 -19.09
N VAL A 336 -44.32 -12.30 -18.22
CA VAL A 336 -43.60 -11.64 -17.13
C VAL A 336 -44.24 -11.93 -15.76
N SER A 337 -45.11 -12.93 -15.69
CA SER A 337 -45.79 -13.35 -14.46
C SER A 337 -44.80 -13.61 -13.33
N GLY A 338 -45.06 -13.01 -12.16
CA GLY A 338 -44.24 -13.14 -10.97
C GLY A 338 -42.96 -12.29 -10.96
N ALA A 339 -42.69 -11.50 -12.00
CA ALA A 339 -41.59 -10.54 -12.01
C ALA A 339 -41.99 -9.22 -11.34
N ASN A 340 -41.09 -8.69 -10.51
CA ASN A 340 -41.24 -7.34 -9.93
C ASN A 340 -40.55 -6.26 -10.77
N LYS A 341 -39.70 -6.65 -11.72
CA LYS A 341 -38.91 -5.74 -12.56
C LYS A 341 -38.95 -6.15 -14.03
N LEU A 342 -38.78 -5.16 -14.90
CA LEU A 342 -38.64 -5.32 -16.34
C LEU A 342 -37.42 -4.53 -16.83
N TYR A 343 -36.57 -5.18 -17.62
CA TYR A 343 -35.42 -4.57 -18.27
C TYR A 343 -35.61 -4.63 -19.78
N LEU A 344 -35.69 -3.47 -20.43
CA LEU A 344 -35.72 -3.34 -21.88
C LEU A 344 -34.32 -3.00 -22.37
N VAL A 345 -33.74 -3.86 -23.20
CA VAL A 345 -32.35 -3.74 -23.67
C VAL A 345 -32.31 -3.66 -25.19
N VAL A 346 -31.51 -2.76 -25.73
CA VAL A 346 -31.18 -2.69 -27.16
C VAL A 346 -29.66 -2.72 -27.28
N ASP A 347 -29.07 -3.68 -28.00
CA ASP A 347 -27.65 -3.67 -28.34
C ASP A 347 -27.45 -3.40 -29.84
N ASP A 348 -26.24 -3.00 -30.24
CA ASP A 348 -25.84 -2.65 -31.62
C ASP A 348 -25.66 -3.87 -32.54
N ALA A 349 -26.10 -5.06 -32.09
CA ALA A 349 -25.93 -6.33 -32.77
C ALA A 349 -24.47 -6.69 -33.16
N GLY A 350 -23.47 -5.96 -32.64
CA GLY A 350 -22.05 -6.22 -32.79
C GLY A 350 -21.36 -5.57 -34.00
N ASP A 351 -21.96 -4.58 -34.66
CA ASP A 351 -21.37 -3.92 -35.83
C ASP A 351 -20.64 -2.59 -35.52
N GLY A 352 -20.99 -1.93 -34.41
CA GLY A 352 -20.35 -0.71 -33.93
C GLY A 352 -20.71 0.56 -34.70
N TYR A 353 -21.86 0.62 -35.39
CA TYR A 353 -22.32 1.83 -36.08
C TYR A 353 -22.91 2.89 -35.13
N ALA A 354 -23.00 4.13 -35.62
CA ALA A 354 -23.43 5.30 -34.83
C ALA A 354 -24.88 5.75 -35.09
N ALA A 355 -25.60 5.08 -36.00
CA ALA A 355 -26.95 5.44 -36.41
C ALA A 355 -28.03 4.49 -35.88
N ASP A 356 -27.71 3.72 -34.83
CA ASP A 356 -28.52 2.60 -34.32
C ASP A 356 -29.68 3.08 -33.46
N TRP A 357 -30.60 3.82 -34.07
CA TRP A 357 -31.78 4.34 -33.41
C TRP A 357 -32.88 3.29 -33.45
N ALA A 358 -33.51 3.09 -32.30
CA ALA A 358 -34.40 1.98 -32.04
C ALA A 358 -35.63 2.45 -31.27
N ASP A 359 -36.78 1.91 -31.68
CA ASP A 359 -38.07 2.20 -31.07
C ASP A 359 -38.64 0.96 -30.40
N TRP A 360 -38.98 1.10 -29.13
CA TRP A 360 -40.02 0.27 -28.49
C TRP A 360 -41.36 0.90 -28.82
N ALA A 361 -41.97 0.49 -29.92
CA ALA A 361 -43.26 0.99 -30.40
C ALA A 361 -44.42 0.35 -29.64
N GLU A 362 -45.32 1.19 -29.16
CA GLU A 362 -46.52 0.82 -28.40
C GLU A 362 -46.30 -0.21 -27.27
N PRO A 363 -45.33 -0.01 -26.36
CA PRO A 363 -45.02 -0.97 -25.31
C PRO A 363 -46.17 -1.01 -24.29
N ARG A 364 -46.62 -2.21 -23.95
CA ARG A 364 -47.81 -2.49 -23.15
C ARG A 364 -47.52 -3.56 -22.09
N ILE A 365 -48.12 -3.40 -20.92
CA ILE A 365 -48.14 -4.39 -19.84
C ILE A 365 -49.58 -4.86 -19.64
N VAL A 366 -49.77 -6.16 -19.48
CA VAL A 366 -51.07 -6.79 -19.21
C VAL A 366 -51.13 -7.21 -17.75
N VAL A 367 -52.17 -6.79 -17.03
CA VAL A 367 -52.47 -7.16 -15.63
C VAL A 367 -53.91 -7.63 -15.58
N LYS A 368 -54.18 -8.89 -15.20
CA LYS A 368 -55.54 -9.47 -15.13
C LYS A 368 -56.34 -9.28 -16.43
N GLY A 369 -55.69 -9.48 -17.58
CA GLY A 369 -56.31 -9.30 -18.90
C GLY A 369 -56.55 -7.84 -19.36
N LYS A 370 -56.22 -6.82 -18.55
CA LYS A 370 -56.30 -5.40 -18.95
C LYS A 370 -54.91 -4.91 -19.39
N GLU A 371 -54.84 -4.27 -20.56
CA GLU A 371 -53.60 -3.69 -21.08
C GLU A 371 -53.44 -2.21 -20.68
N SER A 372 -52.23 -1.81 -20.28
CA SER A 372 -51.83 -0.42 -20.01
C SER A 372 -50.54 -0.08 -20.75
N LYS A 373 -50.35 1.20 -21.11
CA LYS A 373 -49.13 1.64 -21.78
C LYS A 373 -47.95 1.64 -20.81
N LEU A 374 -46.82 1.09 -21.23
CA LEU A 374 -45.59 1.16 -20.44
C LEU A 374 -45.06 2.60 -20.36
N THR A 375 -45.34 3.45 -21.36
CA THR A 375 -44.97 4.87 -21.39
C THR A 375 -45.64 5.71 -20.31
N ASP A 376 -46.70 5.20 -19.67
CA ASP A 376 -47.37 5.86 -18.55
C ASP A 376 -46.64 5.56 -17.22
N LEU A 377 -45.71 4.61 -17.20
CA LEU A 377 -44.83 4.32 -16.07
C LEU A 377 -43.50 5.06 -16.23
N LYS A 378 -42.97 5.57 -15.12
CA LYS A 378 -41.61 6.13 -15.06
C LYS A 378 -40.60 5.01 -14.81
N TRP A 379 -39.57 4.91 -15.63
CA TRP A 379 -38.46 3.98 -15.38
C TRP A 379 -37.68 4.38 -14.12
N LYS A 380 -37.08 3.39 -13.44
CA LYS A 380 -36.13 3.59 -12.33
C LYS A 380 -34.79 4.11 -12.81
N SER A 381 -34.29 3.57 -13.92
CA SER A 381 -33.07 4.02 -14.57
C SER A 381 -33.16 3.78 -16.08
N ALA A 382 -32.51 4.64 -16.86
CA ALA A 382 -32.33 4.45 -18.29
C ALA A 382 -30.88 4.78 -18.66
N ARG A 383 -30.24 3.87 -19.39
CA ARG A 383 -28.92 4.03 -20.01
C ARG A 383 -29.10 3.91 -21.52
N VAL A 384 -28.42 4.75 -22.30
CA VAL A 384 -28.33 4.68 -23.77
C VAL A 384 -26.90 5.08 -24.18
N ASP A 385 -26.39 4.62 -25.32
CA ASP A 385 -25.02 4.94 -25.77
C ASP A 385 -24.87 6.39 -26.24
N TRP A 386 -25.95 6.95 -26.80
CA TRP A 386 -25.98 8.32 -27.30
C TRP A 386 -27.35 8.98 -27.05
N GLY A 387 -27.32 10.26 -26.65
CA GLY A 387 -28.53 11.02 -26.33
C GLY A 387 -29.17 10.59 -25.02
N GLN A 388 -30.50 10.52 -24.99
CA GLN A 388 -31.28 10.04 -23.85
C GLN A 388 -32.45 9.18 -24.35
N ALA A 389 -32.94 8.26 -23.52
CA ALA A 389 -34.21 7.59 -23.78
C ALA A 389 -35.35 8.62 -23.75
N ARG A 390 -36.25 8.58 -24.73
CA ARG A 390 -37.36 9.55 -24.83
C ARG A 390 -38.69 8.85 -24.98
N VAL A 391 -39.69 9.31 -24.24
CA VAL A 391 -41.08 8.88 -24.38
C VAL A 391 -41.73 9.66 -25.52
N ASN A 392 -42.40 8.95 -26.44
CA ASN A 392 -43.13 9.48 -27.60
C ASN A 392 -42.29 10.29 -28.60
N LYS A 393 -40.97 10.17 -28.51
CA LYS A 393 -40.00 10.78 -29.42
C LYS A 393 -38.86 9.81 -29.71
N ASN A 394 -38.28 9.88 -30.90
CA ASN A 394 -37.10 9.08 -31.24
C ASN A 394 -35.84 9.60 -30.52
N ALA A 395 -34.70 8.92 -30.64
CA ALA A 395 -33.47 9.27 -29.92
C ALA A 395 -33.03 10.74 -30.09
N GLY A 396 -33.22 11.29 -31.29
CA GLY A 396 -32.91 12.70 -31.62
C GLY A 396 -33.98 13.73 -31.25
N GLY A 397 -35.12 13.31 -30.67
CA GLY A 397 -36.21 14.23 -30.28
C GLY A 397 -37.28 14.49 -31.35
N GLY A 398 -37.22 13.80 -32.50
CA GLY A 398 -38.23 13.80 -33.55
C GLY A 398 -39.39 12.82 -33.29
N ASN A 399 -40.28 12.65 -34.27
CA ASN A 399 -41.42 11.73 -34.15
C ASN A 399 -40.97 10.28 -34.37
N LEU A 400 -41.50 9.35 -33.58
CA LEU A 400 -41.26 7.90 -33.70
C LEU A 400 -41.80 7.37 -35.04
N LYS A 401 -40.96 6.69 -35.81
CA LYS A 401 -41.35 6.11 -37.10
C LYS A 401 -40.56 4.83 -37.37
N ILE A 402 -41.25 3.76 -37.72
CA ILE A 402 -40.61 2.52 -38.22
C ILE A 402 -41.06 2.30 -39.67
N ASN A 403 -40.09 2.12 -40.57
CA ASN A 403 -40.33 1.85 -42.00
C ASN A 403 -41.31 2.85 -42.67
N GLY A 404 -41.14 4.13 -42.37
CA GLY A 404 -41.94 5.23 -42.91
C GLY A 404 -43.32 5.40 -42.25
N LYS A 405 -43.73 4.49 -41.36
CA LYS A 405 -45.02 4.55 -40.66
C LYS A 405 -44.85 5.24 -39.31
N GLY A 406 -45.68 6.26 -39.04
CA GLY A 406 -45.70 6.94 -37.75
C GLY A 406 -46.21 6.07 -36.62
N ILE A 407 -45.57 6.18 -35.45
CA ILE A 407 -45.95 5.46 -34.23
C ILE A 407 -46.60 6.45 -33.27
N SER A 408 -47.78 6.09 -32.77
CA SER A 408 -48.62 6.97 -31.95
C SER A 408 -48.04 7.23 -30.55
N TYR A 409 -47.40 6.22 -29.95
CA TYR A 409 -46.67 6.31 -28.67
C TYR A 409 -45.62 5.21 -28.55
N GLY A 410 -44.54 5.46 -27.82
CA GLY A 410 -43.43 4.51 -27.70
C GLY A 410 -42.23 5.09 -26.96
N ILE A 411 -41.11 4.38 -26.99
CA ILE A 411 -39.85 4.81 -26.37
C ILE A 411 -38.75 4.73 -27.41
N GLY A 412 -38.17 5.88 -27.78
CA GLY A 412 -37.03 5.96 -28.68
C GLY A 412 -35.71 5.96 -27.92
N VAL A 413 -34.75 5.18 -28.40
CA VAL A 413 -33.40 5.03 -27.81
C VAL A 413 -32.33 4.92 -28.90
N HIS A 414 -31.09 5.24 -28.56
CA HIS A 414 -29.94 4.73 -29.30
C HIS A 414 -29.54 3.36 -28.73
N ALA A 415 -29.08 2.42 -29.56
CA ALA A 415 -28.62 1.09 -29.15
C ALA A 415 -27.46 1.15 -28.13
N ASN A 416 -27.16 0.01 -27.52
CA ASN A 416 -26.52 -0.16 -26.20
C ASN A 416 -27.31 0.52 -25.06
N ALA A 417 -28.65 0.38 -25.12
CA ALA A 417 -29.58 0.90 -24.13
C ALA A 417 -30.08 -0.16 -23.13
N VAL A 418 -30.40 0.29 -21.92
CA VAL A 418 -31.02 -0.48 -20.84
C VAL A 418 -32.01 0.40 -20.08
N LEU A 419 -33.28 0.01 -20.03
CA LEU A 419 -34.30 0.69 -19.25
C LEU A 419 -34.84 -0.26 -18.18
N GLU A 420 -34.81 0.18 -16.92
CA GLU A 420 -35.30 -0.58 -15.76
C GLU A 420 -36.64 -0.02 -15.30
N TYR A 421 -37.66 -0.88 -15.19
CA TYR A 421 -38.97 -0.55 -14.65
C TYR A 421 -39.31 -1.44 -13.46
N ASP A 422 -40.01 -0.86 -12.48
CA ASP A 422 -40.81 -1.65 -11.54
C ASP A 422 -42.12 -2.06 -12.22
N LEU A 423 -42.46 -3.33 -12.17
CA LEU A 423 -43.72 -3.83 -12.72
C LEU A 423 -44.86 -3.67 -11.71
N PRO A 424 -46.09 -3.33 -12.17
CA PRO A 424 -47.26 -3.33 -11.31
C PRO A 424 -47.54 -4.73 -10.77
N LYS A 425 -48.02 -4.81 -9.53
CA LYS A 425 -48.32 -6.09 -8.87
C LYS A 425 -49.35 -6.88 -9.69
N GLY A 426 -48.98 -8.09 -10.10
CA GLY A 426 -49.81 -8.96 -10.92
C GLY A 426 -49.64 -8.75 -12.44
N ALA A 427 -48.55 -8.13 -12.89
CA ALA A 427 -48.17 -8.14 -14.30
C ALA A 427 -48.03 -9.57 -14.84
N GLU A 428 -48.69 -9.84 -15.96
CA GLU A 428 -48.77 -11.15 -16.62
C GLU A 428 -47.97 -11.16 -17.92
N ARG A 429 -48.13 -10.13 -18.77
CA ARG A 429 -47.47 -10.08 -20.09
C ARG A 429 -46.88 -8.72 -20.42
N PHE A 430 -45.78 -8.74 -21.18
CA PHE A 430 -45.22 -7.56 -21.85
C PHE A 430 -45.34 -7.72 -23.36
N LYS A 431 -45.85 -6.67 -24.03
CA LYS A 431 -46.03 -6.62 -25.48
C LYS A 431 -45.44 -5.34 -26.06
N ALA A 432 -44.78 -5.40 -27.20
CA ALA A 432 -44.34 -4.23 -27.96
C ALA A 432 -44.05 -4.61 -29.43
N THR A 433 -43.93 -3.61 -30.30
CA THR A 433 -43.25 -3.76 -31.59
C THR A 433 -41.88 -3.12 -31.49
N CYS A 434 -40.82 -3.91 -31.69
CA CYS A 434 -39.43 -3.46 -31.64
C CYS A 434 -38.95 -3.20 -33.06
N GLY A 435 -38.43 -2.03 -33.38
CA GLY A 435 -37.91 -1.78 -34.73
C GLY A 435 -36.92 -0.64 -34.85
N LEU A 436 -36.35 -0.51 -36.04
CA LEU A 436 -35.44 0.57 -36.38
C LEU A 436 -36.20 1.87 -36.57
N ASP A 437 -35.79 2.93 -35.87
CA ASP A 437 -36.37 4.25 -36.07
C ASP A 437 -35.84 4.88 -37.37
N ASN A 438 -36.73 5.57 -38.08
CA ASN A 438 -36.41 6.27 -39.31
C ASN A 438 -35.34 7.35 -39.13
N GLY A 439 -35.21 7.96 -37.95
CA GLY A 439 -34.11 8.87 -37.64
C GLY A 439 -32.74 8.20 -37.80
N GLY A 440 -32.62 6.91 -37.49
CA GLY A 440 -31.42 6.11 -37.77
C GLY A 440 -31.35 5.60 -39.21
N THR A 441 -32.46 5.09 -39.76
CA THR A 441 -32.47 4.54 -41.12
C THR A 441 -32.41 5.59 -42.22
N ASP A 442 -32.78 6.84 -41.99
CA ASP A 442 -32.83 7.85 -43.06
C ASP A 442 -31.49 8.61 -43.19
N GLN A 443 -30.63 8.54 -42.16
CA GLN A 443 -29.33 9.23 -42.11
C GLN A 443 -28.12 8.36 -42.48
N ALA A 444 -28.24 7.03 -42.44
CA ALA A 444 -27.11 6.11 -42.61
C ALA A 444 -26.98 5.58 -44.05
N SER A 445 -25.79 5.58 -44.64
CA SER A 445 -25.55 4.94 -45.95
C SER A 445 -25.51 3.41 -45.88
N GLN A 446 -25.00 2.85 -44.77
CA GLN A 446 -24.83 1.40 -44.57
C GLN A 446 -26.02 0.73 -43.83
N GLY A 447 -26.95 1.51 -43.28
CA GLY A 447 -28.17 1.04 -42.58
C GLY A 447 -27.89 0.57 -41.14
N PRO A 448 -28.69 0.98 -40.14
CA PRO A 448 -28.49 0.59 -38.74
C PRO A 448 -28.80 -0.87 -38.50
N SER A 449 -28.20 -1.45 -37.44
CA SER A 449 -28.54 -2.79 -36.98
C SER A 449 -28.61 -2.88 -35.46
N VAL A 450 -29.70 -3.47 -34.97
CA VAL A 450 -29.97 -3.53 -33.53
C VAL A 450 -30.51 -4.88 -33.12
N ARG A 451 -30.35 -5.23 -31.85
CA ARG A 451 -31.00 -6.39 -31.26
C ARG A 451 -31.72 -6.00 -29.99
N PHE A 452 -32.99 -6.35 -29.91
CA PHE A 452 -33.83 -6.09 -28.76
C PHE A 452 -33.86 -7.30 -27.83
N GLN A 453 -33.75 -7.05 -26.53
CA GLN A 453 -33.84 -8.07 -25.51
C GLN A 453 -34.70 -7.58 -24.35
N VAL A 454 -35.40 -8.51 -23.70
CA VAL A 454 -36.22 -8.21 -22.52
C VAL A 454 -35.84 -9.15 -21.39
N PHE A 455 -35.61 -8.63 -20.19
CA PHE A 455 -35.29 -9.41 -19.01
C PHE A 455 -36.24 -9.08 -17.86
N THR A 456 -36.44 -10.03 -16.94
CA THR A 456 -37.16 -9.83 -15.66
C THR A 456 -36.21 -9.82 -14.46
N GLU A 457 -34.90 -9.91 -14.73
CA GLU A 457 -33.79 -9.85 -13.77
C GLU A 457 -32.69 -8.99 -14.41
N LYS A 458 -31.89 -8.30 -13.59
CA LYS A 458 -30.88 -7.35 -14.09
C LYS A 458 -29.85 -8.05 -14.99
N PRO A 459 -29.74 -7.69 -16.29
CA PRO A 459 -28.79 -8.34 -17.19
C PRO A 459 -27.35 -7.88 -16.90
N LYS A 460 -26.40 -8.83 -16.93
CA LYS A 460 -24.96 -8.52 -17.00
C LYS A 460 -24.63 -8.12 -18.44
N ILE A 461 -24.66 -6.82 -18.73
CA ILE A 461 -24.24 -6.26 -20.00
C ILE A 461 -22.76 -5.91 -19.88
N ALA A 462 -21.97 -6.30 -20.88
CA ALA A 462 -20.53 -6.05 -20.88
C ALA A 462 -20.27 -4.54 -20.87
N ALA A 463 -19.44 -4.06 -19.95
CA ALA A 463 -18.88 -2.71 -20.03
C ALA A 463 -18.17 -2.56 -21.38
N ARG A 464 -18.57 -1.57 -22.18
CA ARG A 464 -17.84 -1.25 -23.41
C ARG A 464 -16.46 -0.73 -23.04
N LYS A 465 -15.44 -1.09 -23.81
CA LYS A 465 -14.25 -0.25 -23.98
C LYS A 465 -14.74 1.09 -24.54
N SER A 466 -14.82 2.12 -23.70
CA SER A 466 -15.38 3.41 -24.07
C SER A 466 -14.53 4.11 -25.14
N GLY A 467 -15.05 4.23 -26.35
CA GLY A 467 -14.69 5.31 -27.26
C GLY A 467 -15.64 6.47 -27.00
N GLY A 468 -15.17 7.49 -26.29
CA GLY A 468 -15.91 8.73 -25.95
C GLY A 468 -16.16 8.89 -24.45
N ASN A 469 -15.30 9.65 -23.76
CA ASN A 469 -15.33 10.09 -22.34
C ASN A 469 -15.07 9.12 -21.17
N GLY A 470 -14.48 7.95 -21.42
CA GLY A 470 -13.43 7.28 -20.60
C GLY A 470 -13.65 6.85 -19.14
N GLY A 471 -14.51 7.49 -18.33
CA GLY A 471 -14.73 7.17 -16.92
C GLY A 471 -15.99 6.33 -16.68
N LEU A 472 -16.06 5.64 -15.55
CA LEU A 472 -17.13 4.69 -15.15
C LEU A 472 -18.20 5.37 -14.30
N GLU A 473 -19.38 4.77 -14.20
CA GLU A 473 -20.39 5.17 -13.20
C GLU A 473 -19.93 4.82 -11.76
N PRO A 474 -20.41 5.49 -10.70
CA PRO A 474 -19.97 5.24 -9.32
C PRO A 474 -20.10 3.77 -8.89
N SER A 475 -21.20 3.10 -9.23
CA SER A 475 -21.40 1.68 -8.90
C SER A 475 -20.46 0.75 -9.69
N GLU A 476 -20.16 1.10 -10.96
CA GLU A 476 -19.25 0.31 -11.80
C GLU A 476 -17.80 0.46 -11.31
N SER A 477 -17.43 1.67 -10.87
CA SER A 477 -16.15 1.95 -10.24
C SER A 477 -15.98 1.13 -8.96
N LEU A 478 -16.96 1.20 -8.05
CA LEU A 478 -16.96 0.45 -6.80
C LEU A 478 -16.77 -1.06 -7.01
N ASP A 479 -17.47 -1.64 -7.99
CA ASP A 479 -17.36 -3.06 -8.35
C ASP A 479 -15.97 -3.47 -8.87
N LEU A 480 -15.15 -2.51 -9.33
CA LEU A 480 -13.82 -2.73 -9.90
C LEU A 480 -12.67 -2.35 -8.95
N LEU A 481 -12.97 -1.71 -7.82
CA LEU A 481 -11.97 -1.42 -6.80
C LEU A 481 -11.53 -2.73 -6.12
N ASN A 482 -10.23 -2.83 -5.84
CA ASN A 482 -9.73 -3.89 -5.00
C ASN A 482 -9.74 -3.42 -3.55
N VAL A 483 -10.41 -4.18 -2.68
CA VAL A 483 -10.51 -3.93 -1.24
C VAL A 483 -9.67 -4.96 -0.50
N ALA A 484 -9.01 -4.56 0.59
CA ALA A 484 -8.26 -5.48 1.44
C ALA A 484 -9.15 -6.52 2.12
N ASP A 485 -8.62 -7.73 2.32
CA ASP A 485 -9.31 -8.84 2.99
C ASP A 485 -9.96 -8.43 4.31
N GLY A 486 -11.21 -8.88 4.52
CA GLY A 486 -11.95 -8.60 5.75
C GLY A 486 -12.53 -7.18 5.82
N MET A 487 -12.42 -6.42 4.73
CA MET A 487 -13.02 -5.10 4.58
C MET A 487 -13.94 -5.07 3.36
N LYS A 488 -14.96 -4.22 3.41
CA LYS A 488 -15.78 -3.83 2.25
C LYS A 488 -15.73 -2.32 2.08
N ALA A 489 -15.72 -1.88 0.83
CA ALA A 489 -15.92 -0.49 0.47
C ALA A 489 -17.39 -0.28 0.09
N GLU A 490 -17.95 0.83 0.54
CA GLU A 490 -19.29 1.30 0.20
C GLU A 490 -19.20 2.71 -0.38
N LEU A 491 -20.09 3.07 -1.29
CA LEU A 491 -20.19 4.44 -1.78
C LEU A 491 -20.90 5.29 -0.71
N PHE A 492 -20.26 6.37 -0.28
CA PHE A 492 -20.87 7.34 0.64
C PHE A 492 -21.44 8.54 -0.13
N ALA A 493 -20.73 9.07 -1.12
CA ALA A 493 -21.23 10.15 -1.96
C ALA A 493 -20.55 10.12 -3.34
N SER A 494 -21.21 10.67 -4.35
CA SER A 494 -20.67 10.81 -5.70
C SER A 494 -21.19 12.07 -6.38
N GLU A 495 -20.70 12.34 -7.58
CA GLU A 495 -21.33 13.27 -8.51
C GLU A 495 -22.85 12.99 -8.66
N PRO A 496 -23.69 14.04 -8.85
CA PRO A 496 -23.33 15.45 -8.92
C PRO A 496 -23.25 16.16 -7.55
N MET A 497 -23.38 15.45 -6.42
CA MET A 497 -23.36 16.09 -5.08
C MET A 497 -22.00 16.75 -4.79
N ILE A 498 -20.93 16.14 -5.27
CA ILE A 498 -19.55 16.58 -5.09
C ILE A 498 -18.77 16.46 -6.40
N LEU A 499 -17.77 17.30 -6.57
CA LEU A 499 -16.80 17.25 -7.66
C LEU A 499 -15.40 17.38 -7.05
N SER A 500 -14.38 16.76 -7.68
CA SER A 500 -12.96 17.00 -7.41
C SER A 500 -12.59 17.27 -5.93
N PRO A 501 -12.86 16.34 -4.99
CA PRO A 501 -12.52 16.55 -3.58
C PRO A 501 -10.99 16.52 -3.38
N SER A 502 -10.38 17.62 -2.94
CA SER A 502 -8.93 17.68 -2.63
C SER A 502 -8.58 17.23 -1.22
N SER A 503 -9.44 17.57 -0.26
CA SER A 503 -9.26 17.26 1.16
C SER A 503 -10.62 17.10 1.84
N ILE A 504 -10.68 16.26 2.87
CA ILE A 504 -11.86 16.01 3.69
C ILE A 504 -11.53 16.04 5.18
N ASP A 505 -12.53 16.37 5.99
CA ASP A 505 -12.52 16.11 7.43
C ASP A 505 -13.91 15.66 7.89
N ILE A 506 -14.00 14.99 9.03
CA ILE A 506 -15.24 14.43 9.55
C ILE A 506 -15.57 15.09 10.88
N ASP A 507 -16.77 15.64 11.01
CA ASP A 507 -17.19 16.21 12.29
C ASP A 507 -17.71 15.16 13.28
N HIS A 508 -17.91 15.59 14.52
CA HIS A 508 -18.43 14.76 15.62
C HIS A 508 -19.84 14.20 15.36
N LYS A 509 -20.58 14.72 14.36
CA LYS A 509 -21.89 14.22 13.92
C LYS A 509 -21.77 13.21 12.78
N GLY A 510 -20.56 12.91 12.31
CA GLY A 510 -20.30 11.98 11.21
C GLY A 510 -20.48 12.58 9.81
N ARG A 511 -20.65 13.90 9.70
CA ARG A 511 -20.80 14.57 8.40
C ARG A 511 -19.43 14.74 7.76
N VAL A 512 -19.36 14.51 6.45
CA VAL A 512 -18.12 14.65 5.67
C VAL A 512 -18.02 16.07 5.15
N TRP A 513 -17.01 16.80 5.60
CA TRP A 513 -16.68 18.14 5.11
C TRP A 513 -15.68 18.02 3.97
N VAL A 514 -15.90 18.74 2.87
CA VAL A 514 -15.13 18.57 1.63
C VAL A 514 -14.62 19.91 1.14
N ALA A 515 -13.31 20.00 0.92
CA ALA A 515 -12.70 21.01 0.06
C ALA A 515 -12.89 20.58 -1.40
N GLU A 516 -13.81 21.21 -2.11
CA GLU A 516 -14.07 20.94 -3.53
C GLU A 516 -13.36 21.97 -4.40
N ILE A 517 -12.53 21.48 -5.32
CA ILE A 517 -11.57 22.30 -6.05
C ILE A 517 -11.75 22.20 -7.58
N VAL A 518 -12.55 23.10 -8.15
CA VAL A 518 -12.76 23.19 -9.62
C VAL A 518 -11.85 24.24 -10.26
N ASN A 519 -11.54 25.33 -9.56
CA ASN A 519 -10.75 26.43 -10.09
C ASN A 519 -9.24 26.23 -10.02
N TYR A 520 -8.78 24.99 -10.13
CA TYR A 520 -7.37 24.65 -9.93
C TYR A 520 -6.51 24.88 -11.16
N ARG A 521 -5.41 25.62 -11.00
CA ARG A 521 -4.34 25.79 -11.99
C ARG A 521 -4.86 26.19 -13.37
N GLY A 522 -4.80 25.28 -14.35
CA GLY A 522 -5.24 25.51 -15.72
C GLY A 522 -6.75 25.77 -15.85
N HIS A 523 -7.50 25.49 -14.79
CA HIS A 523 -8.94 25.67 -14.68
C HIS A 523 -9.33 26.87 -13.80
N ASN A 524 -8.37 27.73 -13.46
CA ASN A 524 -8.67 28.94 -12.69
C ASN A 524 -9.75 29.79 -13.37
N GLY A 525 -10.84 30.07 -12.65
CA GLY A 525 -11.98 30.84 -13.15
C GLY A 525 -13.03 30.03 -13.91
N LYS A 526 -12.92 28.69 -13.98
CA LYS A 526 -13.92 27.83 -14.63
C LYS A 526 -15.27 27.86 -13.93
N ARG A 527 -15.27 27.97 -12.60
CA ARG A 527 -16.45 28.23 -11.78
C ARG A 527 -16.43 29.67 -11.31
N ALA A 528 -17.35 30.46 -11.84
CA ALA A 528 -17.40 31.91 -11.63
C ALA A 528 -17.59 32.29 -10.16
N GLU A 529 -18.36 31.50 -9.41
CA GLU A 529 -18.68 31.71 -8.00
C GLU A 529 -17.49 31.43 -7.06
N GLY A 530 -16.47 30.71 -7.55
CA GLY A 530 -15.36 30.22 -6.74
C GLY A 530 -15.54 28.80 -6.23
N ASP A 531 -14.48 28.25 -5.66
CA ASP A 531 -14.47 26.92 -5.04
C ASP A 531 -15.30 26.87 -3.75
N ARG A 532 -15.59 25.65 -3.27
CA ARG A 532 -16.59 25.41 -2.22
C ARG A 532 -16.03 24.59 -1.07
N ILE A 533 -16.54 24.87 0.12
CA ILE A 533 -16.53 23.95 1.26
C ILE A 533 -17.93 23.35 1.38
N LEU A 534 -18.04 22.03 1.27
CA LEU A 534 -19.31 21.30 1.35
C LEU A 534 -19.43 20.53 2.66
N ILE A 535 -20.66 20.24 3.05
CA ILE A 535 -21.03 19.33 4.14
C ILE A 535 -21.95 18.27 3.56
N LEU A 536 -21.54 17.00 3.65
CA LEU A 536 -22.33 15.84 3.24
C LEU A 536 -22.80 15.07 4.47
N GLU A 537 -24.07 14.72 4.50
CA GLU A 537 -24.69 14.07 5.65
C GLU A 537 -25.60 12.92 5.21
N ASP A 538 -25.43 11.79 5.88
CA ASP A 538 -26.35 10.66 5.88
C ASP A 538 -27.33 10.86 7.04
N THR A 539 -28.56 11.25 6.73
CA THR A 539 -29.57 11.59 7.77
C THR A 539 -30.33 10.36 8.27
N ASN A 540 -30.19 9.23 7.57
CA ASN A 540 -30.97 8.03 7.83
C ASN A 540 -30.14 6.83 8.37
N GLY A 541 -28.81 6.92 8.29
CA GLY A 541 -27.83 5.97 8.83
C GLY A 541 -27.54 4.76 7.93
N ASP A 542 -27.94 4.79 6.66
CA ASP A 542 -27.73 3.69 5.69
C ASP A 542 -26.31 3.65 5.12
N GLY A 543 -25.48 4.65 5.41
CA GLY A 543 -24.11 4.78 4.92
C GLY A 543 -23.97 5.55 3.61
N LEU A 544 -25.04 6.13 3.08
CA LEU A 544 -25.05 6.99 1.90
C LEU A 544 -25.48 8.41 2.29
N ALA A 545 -24.73 9.42 1.85
CA ALA A 545 -25.14 10.81 2.00
C ALA A 545 -26.43 11.09 1.21
N ASP A 546 -27.43 11.62 1.88
CA ASP A 546 -28.71 12.03 1.28
C ASP A 546 -28.88 13.55 1.24
N THR A 547 -28.00 14.29 1.92
CA THR A 547 -27.95 15.76 1.85
C THR A 547 -26.56 16.30 1.56
N VAL A 548 -26.53 17.44 0.88
CA VAL A 548 -25.34 18.28 0.66
C VAL A 548 -25.69 19.73 0.97
N LYS A 549 -24.82 20.40 1.74
CA LYS A 549 -24.90 21.85 1.99
C LYS A 549 -23.59 22.50 1.55
N THR A 550 -23.67 23.71 1.01
CA THR A 550 -22.49 24.58 0.83
C THR A 550 -22.30 25.39 2.10
N PHE A 551 -21.25 25.11 2.86
CA PHE A 551 -20.88 25.90 4.05
C PHE A 551 -20.37 27.28 3.63
N TYR A 552 -19.44 27.31 2.67
CA TYR A 552 -18.89 28.54 2.11
C TYR A 552 -18.50 28.35 0.64
N GLN A 553 -18.65 29.40 -0.16
CA GLN A 553 -18.23 29.45 -1.55
C GLN A 553 -17.68 30.84 -1.87
N GLY A 554 -16.51 30.90 -2.49
CA GLY A 554 -15.92 32.17 -2.86
C GLY A 554 -14.57 32.05 -3.57
N ARG A 555 -14.22 33.09 -4.32
CA ARG A 555 -12.93 33.19 -5.05
C ARG A 555 -11.73 33.34 -4.11
N ASP A 556 -11.96 33.71 -2.86
CA ASP A 556 -10.95 33.82 -1.82
C ASP A 556 -10.52 32.46 -1.24
N ILE A 557 -11.29 31.40 -1.51
CA ILE A 557 -10.92 30.02 -1.19
C ILE A 557 -10.60 29.18 -2.43
N ASP A 558 -10.40 29.79 -3.60
CA ASP A 558 -10.00 29.04 -4.79
C ASP A 558 -8.73 28.23 -4.54
N SER A 559 -8.72 26.99 -5.01
CA SER A 559 -7.71 26.00 -4.69
C SER A 559 -7.62 25.67 -3.20
N PRO A 560 -8.73 25.28 -2.54
CA PRO A 560 -8.68 24.84 -1.16
C PRO A 560 -8.01 23.47 -1.12
N HIS A 561 -6.85 23.38 -0.47
CA HIS A 561 -6.10 22.12 -0.34
C HIS A 561 -6.28 21.47 1.03
N GLY A 562 -6.87 22.16 2.00
CA GLY A 562 -7.08 21.63 3.33
C GLY A 562 -8.35 22.16 3.98
N VAL A 563 -9.08 21.27 4.64
CA VAL A 563 -10.20 21.59 5.54
C VAL A 563 -9.97 20.90 6.88
N CYS A 564 -10.21 21.62 7.98
CA CYS A 564 -10.16 21.06 9.34
C CYS A 564 -11.34 21.58 10.16
N VAL A 565 -12.07 20.67 10.81
CA VAL A 565 -13.31 20.95 11.54
C VAL A 565 -13.08 20.78 13.04
N LEU A 566 -13.42 21.82 13.80
CA LEU A 566 -13.23 21.94 15.24
C LEU A 566 -14.49 22.56 15.86
N GLY A 567 -15.56 21.78 15.95
CA GLY A 567 -16.85 22.17 16.48
C GLY A 567 -17.48 23.27 15.64
N ASP A 568 -17.49 24.48 16.19
CA ASP A 568 -17.97 25.71 15.53
C ASP A 568 -16.91 26.35 14.62
N LYS A 569 -15.68 25.83 14.57
CA LYS A 569 -14.55 26.45 13.87
C LYS A 569 -14.09 25.59 12.70
N ILE A 570 -13.95 26.23 11.53
CA ILE A 570 -13.50 25.56 10.31
C ILE A 570 -12.27 26.29 9.80
N ILE A 571 -11.15 25.58 9.69
CA ILE A 571 -9.90 26.09 9.12
C ILE A 571 -9.81 25.64 7.66
N VAL A 572 -9.59 26.58 6.75
CA VAL A 572 -9.42 26.33 5.31
C VAL A 572 -8.08 26.86 4.84
N SER A 573 -7.28 25.98 4.24
CA SER A 573 -6.01 26.32 3.60
C SER A 573 -6.24 26.51 2.10
N ALA A 574 -6.16 27.74 1.61
CA ALA A 574 -6.44 28.07 0.22
C ALA A 574 -5.51 29.17 -0.32
N GLY A 575 -4.91 28.92 -1.48
CA GLY A 575 -4.00 29.85 -2.12
C GLY A 575 -2.80 30.21 -1.23
N GLU A 576 -2.73 31.48 -0.81
CA GLU A 576 -1.67 32.02 0.07
C GLU A 576 -2.21 32.42 1.45
N GLN A 577 -3.36 31.88 1.85
CA GLN A 577 -4.00 32.20 3.12
C GLN A 577 -4.49 30.94 3.83
N VAL A 578 -4.46 31.00 5.16
CA VAL A 578 -5.20 30.10 6.04
C VAL A 578 -6.32 30.90 6.65
N LEU A 579 -7.56 30.50 6.38
CA LEU A 579 -8.77 31.18 6.84
C LEU A 579 -9.41 30.38 7.97
N LEU A 580 -9.83 31.09 9.01
CA LEU A 580 -10.64 30.57 10.11
C LEU A 580 -12.05 31.10 9.97
N PHE A 581 -12.99 30.19 9.76
CA PHE A 581 -14.42 30.45 9.80
C PHE A 581 -14.99 30.07 11.16
N THR A 582 -16.04 30.75 11.60
CA THR A 582 -16.77 30.39 12.82
C THR A 582 -18.28 30.42 12.58
N ASP A 583 -18.96 29.32 12.88
CA ASP A 583 -20.42 29.17 12.90
C ASP A 583 -20.91 29.24 14.36
N LYS A 584 -21.27 30.44 14.81
CA LYS A 584 -21.65 30.72 16.21
C LYS A 584 -23.06 30.24 16.52
N ASN A 585 -23.92 30.18 15.51
CA ASN A 585 -25.35 29.91 15.68
C ASN A 585 -25.73 28.45 15.35
N GLY A 586 -24.82 27.70 14.71
CA GLY A 586 -24.97 26.28 14.38
C GLY A 586 -25.86 26.00 13.17
N ASP A 587 -26.06 26.98 12.27
CA ASP A 587 -26.87 26.87 11.07
C ASP A 587 -26.12 26.32 9.85
N ASP A 588 -24.87 25.87 10.06
CA ASP A 588 -23.94 25.41 9.04
C ASP A 588 -23.56 26.52 8.03
N LYS A 589 -23.44 27.77 8.50
CA LYS A 589 -22.88 28.89 7.74
C LYS A 589 -21.91 29.71 8.59
N PRO A 590 -20.88 30.32 7.98
CA PRO A 590 -19.95 31.13 8.74
C PRO A 590 -20.57 32.48 9.13
N ASP A 591 -20.65 32.75 10.44
CA ASP A 591 -20.95 34.07 10.99
C ASP A 591 -19.70 34.99 10.98
N GLU A 592 -18.51 34.39 10.94
CA GLU A 592 -17.24 35.11 11.00
C GLU A 592 -16.18 34.45 10.10
N LYS A 593 -15.32 35.28 9.48
CA LYS A 593 -14.17 34.87 8.68
C LYS A 593 -12.94 35.70 9.08
N LYS A 594 -11.85 35.04 9.46
CA LYS A 594 -10.56 35.64 9.84
C LYS A 594 -9.41 35.00 9.06
N VAL A 595 -8.35 35.76 8.81
CA VAL A 595 -7.07 35.21 8.36
C VAL A 595 -6.30 34.75 9.59
N LEU A 596 -5.88 33.48 9.62
CA LEU A 596 -5.00 32.92 10.64
C LEU A 596 -3.53 33.13 10.26
N PHE A 597 -3.19 32.83 9.00
CA PHE A 597 -1.85 33.00 8.45
C PHE A 597 -1.91 33.50 7.00
N ASN A 598 -0.91 34.30 6.64
CA ASN A 598 -0.54 34.52 5.24
C ASN A 598 0.67 33.64 4.91
N VAL A 599 0.70 33.07 3.71
CA VAL A 599 1.77 32.19 3.23
C VAL A 599 2.51 32.88 2.08
N VAL A 600 3.83 32.77 2.06
CA VAL A 600 4.65 33.34 0.98
C VAL A 600 4.77 32.31 -0.15
N GLY A 601 4.10 32.50 -1.27
CA GLY A 601 4.15 31.56 -2.40
C GLY A 601 3.27 30.31 -2.20
N GLY A 602 3.21 29.46 -3.23
CA GLY A 602 2.41 28.23 -3.21
C GLY A 602 0.96 28.40 -3.69
N LYS A 603 0.55 29.61 -4.10
CA LYS A 603 -0.77 29.85 -4.69
C LYS A 603 -1.04 28.89 -5.84
N GLN A 604 -2.18 28.20 -5.81
CA GLN A 604 -2.61 27.30 -6.90
C GLN A 604 -1.56 26.20 -7.20
N HIS A 605 -0.81 25.78 -6.18
CA HIS A 605 0.26 24.81 -6.32
C HIS A 605 0.09 23.68 -5.28
N ASP A 606 0.22 22.43 -5.72
CA ASP A 606 0.16 21.24 -4.86
C ASP A 606 1.19 21.27 -3.73
N HIS A 607 2.37 21.85 -3.94
CA HIS A 607 3.35 22.06 -2.85
C HIS A 607 3.08 23.32 -1.99
N GLY A 608 1.82 23.78 -1.92
CA GLY A 608 1.38 24.90 -1.09
C GLY A 608 1.15 24.52 0.37
N ILE A 609 0.33 25.29 1.07
CA ILE A 609 -0.16 24.99 2.42
C ILE A 609 -1.37 24.05 2.37
N HIS A 610 -1.46 23.13 3.33
CA HIS A 610 -2.43 22.02 3.33
C HIS A 610 -3.23 21.92 4.64
N ALA A 611 -3.95 20.82 4.83
CA ALA A 611 -4.85 20.59 5.95
C ALA A 611 -4.16 20.70 7.32
N PHE A 612 -4.96 21.15 8.29
CA PHE A 612 -4.61 21.18 9.70
C PHE A 612 -5.20 19.93 10.37
N CYS A 613 -4.59 19.47 11.47
CA CYS A 613 -5.23 18.50 12.36
C CYS A 613 -5.05 18.86 13.84
N PHE A 614 -6.02 18.45 14.67
CA PHE A 614 -5.99 18.65 16.11
C PHE A 614 -5.18 17.56 16.81
N GLY A 615 -4.16 17.98 17.55
CA GLY A 615 -3.28 17.09 18.30
C GLY A 615 -3.80 16.68 19.67
N PRO A 616 -3.25 15.61 20.25
CA PRO A 616 -3.63 15.13 21.59
C PRO A 616 -3.25 16.11 22.70
N ASP A 617 -2.37 17.08 22.41
CA ASP A 617 -1.83 18.08 23.32
C ASP A 617 -2.58 19.42 23.26
N GLY A 618 -3.73 19.47 22.56
CA GLY A 618 -4.55 20.67 22.44
C GLY A 618 -4.04 21.68 21.41
N LYS A 619 -3.08 21.30 20.54
CA LYS A 619 -2.46 22.16 19.52
C LYS A 619 -2.87 21.76 18.10
N LEU A 620 -2.63 22.65 17.15
CA LEU A 620 -2.83 22.40 15.71
C LEU A 620 -1.51 21.97 15.06
N TYR A 621 -1.59 21.03 14.12
CA TYR A 621 -0.47 20.55 13.32
C TYR A 621 -0.78 20.76 11.85
N PHE A 622 0.21 21.24 11.08
CA PHE A 622 0.05 21.58 9.66
C PHE A 622 1.41 21.65 8.96
N ASN A 623 1.41 21.88 7.65
CA ASN A 623 2.63 21.93 6.85
C ASN A 623 2.45 22.75 5.57
N PHE A 624 3.58 23.08 4.94
CA PHE A 624 3.62 23.49 3.53
C PHE A 624 4.77 22.82 2.79
N GLY A 625 4.63 22.69 1.48
CA GLY A 625 5.69 22.23 0.58
C GLY A 625 6.64 23.35 0.15
N ASN A 626 7.54 23.05 -0.80
CA ASN A 626 8.63 23.93 -1.21
C ASN A 626 8.23 25.06 -2.17
N ALA A 627 6.99 25.07 -2.68
CA ALA A 627 6.46 26.21 -3.41
C ALA A 627 6.10 27.35 -2.46
N SER A 628 5.74 27.03 -1.21
CA SER A 628 5.67 27.98 -0.11
C SER A 628 7.07 28.22 0.48
N ARG A 629 7.34 29.49 0.81
CA ARG A 629 8.66 30.01 1.18
C ARG A 629 8.68 30.69 2.53
N GLY A 630 7.56 30.74 3.23
CA GLY A 630 7.50 31.25 4.59
C GLY A 630 6.08 31.48 5.08
N LEU A 631 5.97 31.74 6.39
CA LEU A 631 4.72 31.97 7.09
C LEU A 631 4.71 33.37 7.69
N LYS A 632 3.57 34.05 7.56
CA LYS A 632 3.36 35.41 8.04
C LYS A 632 2.10 35.49 8.89
N THR A 633 2.14 36.39 9.84
CA THR A 633 1.00 36.89 10.60
C THR A 633 -0.05 37.54 9.69
N PRO A 634 -1.30 37.72 10.15
CA PRO A 634 -2.34 38.41 9.39
C PRO A 634 -1.96 39.84 8.97
N ASP A 635 -1.16 40.56 9.77
CA ASP A 635 -0.63 41.91 9.46
C ASP A 635 0.63 41.88 8.58
N GLY A 636 1.06 40.71 8.10
CA GLY A 636 2.08 40.54 7.08
C GLY A 636 3.52 40.42 7.59
N LYS A 637 3.74 40.39 8.91
CA LYS A 637 5.06 40.16 9.50
C LYS A 637 5.45 38.68 9.42
N VAL A 638 6.70 38.40 9.10
CA VAL A 638 7.27 37.04 9.12
C VAL A 638 7.12 36.48 10.54
N ILE A 639 6.66 35.24 10.64
CA ILE A 639 6.55 34.55 11.92
C ILE A 639 7.94 34.13 12.38
N VAL A 640 8.22 34.42 13.64
CA VAL A 640 9.37 33.87 14.37
C VAL A 640 8.84 32.72 15.22
N ASP A 641 9.40 31.53 15.04
CA ASP A 641 8.98 30.36 15.81
C ASP A 641 9.48 30.40 17.26
N LYS A 642 9.03 29.45 18.09
CA LYS A 642 9.43 29.37 19.51
C LYS A 642 10.93 29.20 19.75
N MET A 643 11.70 28.80 18.72
CA MET A 643 13.16 28.71 18.80
C MET A 643 13.86 30.02 18.41
N GLY A 644 13.11 31.06 18.07
CA GLY A 644 13.63 32.36 17.67
C GLY A 644 14.03 32.45 16.21
N ASN A 645 13.62 31.48 15.37
CA ASN A 645 13.97 31.45 13.96
C ASN A 645 12.83 32.01 13.10
N GLU A 646 13.17 32.83 12.10
CA GLU A 646 12.21 33.23 11.08
C GLU A 646 11.74 32.01 10.28
N VAL A 647 10.43 31.87 10.11
CA VAL A 647 9.82 30.81 9.30
C VAL A 647 9.93 31.21 7.82
N MET A 648 11.15 31.12 7.28
CA MET A 648 11.50 31.49 5.91
C MET A 648 12.42 30.44 5.28
N ALA A 649 12.20 30.21 3.98
CA ALA A 649 12.96 29.29 3.14
C ALA A 649 14.21 29.95 2.54
N ASP A 650 15.11 30.43 3.41
CA ASP A 650 16.29 31.25 3.08
C ASP A 650 17.63 30.65 3.55
N LYS A 651 17.58 29.45 4.17
CA LYS A 651 18.68 28.71 4.81
C LYS A 651 19.16 29.30 6.14
N LYS A 652 18.30 30.03 6.87
CA LYS A 652 18.60 30.61 8.19
C LYS A 652 17.52 30.35 9.25
N PRO A 653 17.46 29.14 9.84
CA PRO A 653 18.17 27.93 9.43
C PRO A 653 17.38 27.15 8.37
N TYR A 654 16.11 27.48 8.16
CA TYR A 654 15.20 26.64 7.39
C TYR A 654 15.36 26.82 5.88
N GLN A 655 15.16 25.73 5.15
CA GLN A 655 15.50 25.66 3.73
C GLN A 655 14.29 25.61 2.79
N GLN A 656 13.57 24.50 2.74
CA GLN A 656 12.38 24.29 1.89
C GLN A 656 11.45 23.32 2.61
N GLY A 657 10.14 23.41 2.41
CA GLY A 657 9.14 22.45 2.95
C GLY A 657 9.21 22.26 4.47
N MET A 658 8.14 22.58 5.19
CA MET A 658 8.18 22.62 6.65
C MET A 658 6.93 22.01 7.26
N VAL A 659 7.09 21.46 8.46
CA VAL A 659 6.00 20.95 9.31
C VAL A 659 5.97 21.76 10.58
N PHE A 660 4.76 22.11 11.02
CA PHE A 660 4.52 23.04 12.10
C PHE A 660 3.58 22.50 13.17
N ARG A 661 3.68 23.11 14.34
CA ARG A 661 2.68 23.04 15.41
C ARG A 661 2.40 24.44 15.95
N CYS A 662 1.16 24.77 16.30
CA CYS A 662 0.80 26.05 16.93
C CYS A 662 -0.38 25.89 17.90
N ASP A 663 -0.67 26.94 18.67
CA ASP A 663 -1.91 27.00 19.47
C ASP A 663 -3.14 27.20 18.57
N LEU A 664 -4.33 26.96 19.11
CA LEU A 664 -5.61 27.02 18.37
C LEU A 664 -5.89 28.39 17.71
N ASP A 665 -5.28 29.46 18.23
CA ASP A 665 -5.39 30.82 17.71
C ASP A 665 -4.27 31.18 16.71
N GLY A 666 -3.40 30.23 16.37
CA GLY A 666 -2.26 30.42 15.47
C GLY A 666 -1.01 30.99 16.15
N SER A 667 -1.03 31.25 17.45
CA SER A 667 0.14 31.71 18.19
C SER A 667 1.13 30.59 18.51
N ASN A 668 2.32 30.96 19.01
CA ASN A 668 3.34 30.02 19.47
C ASN A 668 3.72 28.95 18.44
N VAL A 669 3.94 29.37 17.19
CA VAL A 669 4.34 28.49 16.09
C VAL A 669 5.68 27.83 16.40
N GLU A 670 5.76 26.53 16.15
CA GLU A 670 6.93 25.67 16.31
C GLU A 670 7.23 25.01 14.96
N THR A 671 8.45 25.13 14.47
CA THR A 671 8.89 24.39 13.28
C THR A 671 9.41 23.02 13.70
N LEU A 672 8.64 21.96 13.41
CA LEU A 672 8.93 20.59 13.84
C LEU A 672 9.93 19.88 12.92
N GLY A 673 10.03 20.26 11.66
CA GLY A 673 10.95 19.64 10.71
C GLY A 673 10.99 20.42 9.41
N TRP A 674 12.09 20.29 8.68
CA TRP A 674 12.34 21.09 7.49
C TRP A 674 13.16 20.33 6.43
N ASN A 675 13.27 20.93 5.25
CA ASN A 675 13.93 20.37 4.05
C ASN A 675 13.13 19.25 3.38
N PHE A 676 11.81 19.44 3.28
CA PHE A 676 10.90 18.62 2.48
C PHE A 676 10.70 19.23 1.08
N ARG A 677 10.14 18.46 0.14
CA ARG A 677 9.73 18.99 -1.17
C ARG A 677 8.23 19.27 -1.20
N ASN A 678 7.45 18.22 -1.11
CA ASN A 678 6.01 18.24 -1.22
C ASN A 678 5.46 17.21 -0.26
N ASN A 679 5.65 17.52 1.01
CA ASN A 679 4.92 16.89 2.07
C ASN A 679 3.49 17.42 2.03
N TRP A 680 2.56 16.58 1.57
CA TRP A 680 1.19 16.99 1.31
C TRP A 680 0.47 17.31 2.62
N GLU A 681 0.32 16.34 3.52
CA GLU A 681 -0.33 16.54 4.81
C GLU A 681 0.44 15.90 5.96
N ALA A 682 0.19 16.37 7.18
CA ALA A 682 0.73 15.83 8.41
C ALA A 682 -0.39 15.31 9.33
N THR A 683 -0.13 14.19 10.01
CA THR A 683 -1.03 13.60 11.01
C THR A 683 -0.27 13.25 12.28
N VAL A 684 -0.97 13.19 13.41
CA VAL A 684 -0.36 13.04 14.74
C VAL A 684 -1.04 11.92 15.56
N ASP A 685 -0.22 11.11 16.24
CA ASP A 685 -0.71 10.09 17.16
C ASP A 685 -0.96 10.61 18.57
N SER A 686 -1.65 9.82 19.39
CA SER A 686 -1.99 10.23 20.77
C SER A 686 -0.78 10.40 21.69
N PHE A 687 0.40 9.96 21.26
CA PHE A 687 1.66 10.13 21.98
C PHE A 687 2.40 11.41 21.54
N GLY A 688 1.89 12.11 20.52
CA GLY A 688 2.47 13.34 19.96
C GLY A 688 3.46 13.11 18.82
N SER A 689 3.52 11.89 18.25
CA SER A 689 4.41 11.58 17.13
C SER A 689 3.77 12.03 15.83
N VAL A 690 4.53 12.71 14.99
CA VAL A 690 4.04 13.29 13.73
C VAL A 690 4.48 12.44 12.55
N TRP A 691 3.58 12.26 11.59
CA TRP A 691 3.76 11.43 10.40
C TRP A 691 3.33 12.20 9.17
N GLN A 692 4.05 12.01 8.07
CA GLN A 692 3.68 12.59 6.77
C GLN A 692 4.26 11.77 5.62
N SER A 693 3.76 12.01 4.42
CA SER A 693 4.39 11.64 3.15
C SER A 693 5.24 12.79 2.60
N ASP A 694 6.09 12.52 1.62
CA ASP A 694 6.81 13.52 0.82
C ASP A 694 7.18 12.87 -0.53
N ASN A 695 7.04 13.58 -1.65
CA ASN A 695 7.48 13.08 -2.96
C ASN A 695 8.50 13.97 -3.63
N ASP A 696 9.30 13.35 -4.48
CA ASP A 696 10.39 14.00 -5.20
C ASP A 696 9.96 14.63 -6.54
N ASP A 697 10.87 14.79 -7.53
CA ASP A 697 10.66 15.45 -8.84
C ASP A 697 9.38 14.95 -9.57
N ASP A 698 8.23 15.55 -9.22
CA ASP A 698 6.85 15.15 -9.54
C ASP A 698 6.51 13.70 -9.15
N GLY A 699 7.25 13.20 -8.15
CA GLY A 699 7.14 11.86 -7.57
C GLY A 699 7.47 10.72 -8.52
N ASN A 700 8.16 10.99 -9.63
CA ASN A 700 8.57 9.95 -10.58
C ASN A 700 9.87 9.23 -10.17
N ARG A 701 10.62 9.75 -9.20
CA ARG A 701 11.84 9.10 -8.69
C ARG A 701 11.60 8.40 -7.36
N GLY A 702 10.57 8.76 -6.60
CA GLY A 702 10.42 8.28 -5.22
C GLY A 702 9.46 9.10 -4.36
N VAL A 703 8.66 8.36 -3.61
CA VAL A 703 7.81 8.82 -2.52
C VAL A 703 8.33 8.20 -1.23
N ARG A 704 8.33 8.96 -0.15
CA ARG A 704 8.72 8.49 1.17
C ARG A 704 7.63 8.76 2.21
N ILE A 705 7.59 7.91 3.22
CA ILE A 705 6.86 8.14 4.46
C ILE A 705 7.87 8.50 5.54
N ASN A 706 7.55 9.49 6.35
CA ASN A 706 8.42 10.00 7.39
C ASN A 706 7.74 9.91 8.76
N TYR A 707 8.52 9.47 9.76
CA TYR A 707 8.33 9.92 11.14
C TYR A 707 9.02 11.28 11.26
N VAL A 708 8.26 12.32 11.61
CA VAL A 708 8.82 13.66 11.80
C VAL A 708 9.43 13.76 13.20
N MET A 709 10.72 13.44 13.31
CA MET A 709 11.55 13.76 14.46
C MET A 709 11.69 15.29 14.59
N GLU A 710 11.29 15.84 15.73
CA GLU A 710 11.31 17.29 15.99
C GLU A 710 12.71 17.88 15.71
N PHE A 711 12.75 19.05 15.07
CA PHE A 711 13.92 19.79 14.58
C PHE A 711 14.71 19.14 13.43
N GLY A 712 14.24 18.00 12.91
CA GLY A 712 14.94 17.23 11.89
C GLY A 712 15.05 17.92 10.53
N ASN A 713 16.19 17.69 9.86
CA ASN A 713 16.43 18.00 8.45
C ASN A 713 16.19 16.75 7.60
N TYR A 714 15.38 16.85 6.56
CA TYR A 714 14.97 15.72 5.70
C TYR A 714 15.59 15.72 4.30
N GLY A 715 16.60 16.56 4.06
CA GLY A 715 17.56 16.36 2.99
C GLY A 715 17.05 16.52 1.56
N TYR A 716 15.94 17.21 1.29
CA TYR A 716 15.53 17.48 -0.09
C TYR A 716 16.56 18.33 -0.87
N ARG A 717 17.22 19.26 -0.18
CA ARG A 717 18.37 20.01 -0.65
C ARG A 717 19.57 19.77 0.26
N ASP A 718 20.77 19.91 -0.29
CA ASP A 718 21.98 19.91 0.52
C ASP A 718 21.93 21.05 1.57
N GLU A 719 22.22 20.72 2.83
CA GLU A 719 22.07 21.61 3.99
C GLU A 719 22.85 22.93 3.83
N PHE A 720 24.12 22.85 3.42
CA PHE A 720 25.01 24.02 3.37
C PHE A 720 24.91 24.76 2.02
N THR A 721 25.00 24.02 0.93
CA THR A 721 25.09 24.59 -0.42
C THR A 721 23.72 24.89 -1.01
N GLY A 722 22.68 24.16 -0.61
CA GLY A 722 21.36 24.20 -1.23
C GLY A 722 21.28 23.55 -2.61
N LYS A 723 22.31 22.81 -2.99
CA LYS A 723 22.35 22.05 -4.23
C LYS A 723 21.34 20.91 -4.24
N GLY A 724 20.94 20.53 -5.45
CA GLY A 724 19.97 19.47 -5.67
C GLY A 724 20.65 18.10 -5.71
N TRP A 725 19.84 17.05 -5.68
CA TRP A 725 20.34 15.68 -5.67
C TRP A 725 21.25 15.33 -6.85
N ARG A 726 21.05 15.96 -8.02
CA ARG A 726 21.83 15.75 -9.26
C ARG A 726 23.26 16.29 -9.20
N ASP A 727 23.54 17.22 -8.30
CA ASP A 727 24.87 17.80 -8.16
C ASP A 727 25.89 16.75 -7.73
N LYS A 728 27.12 16.87 -8.26
CA LYS A 728 28.25 15.99 -7.91
C LYS A 728 28.73 16.32 -6.49
N ARG A 729 28.93 15.29 -5.68
CA ARG A 729 29.47 15.34 -4.32
C ARG A 729 30.07 13.98 -3.95
N THR A 730 30.84 13.93 -2.87
CA THR A 730 31.37 12.68 -2.31
C THR A 730 30.25 11.89 -1.63
N ASN A 731 30.39 10.56 -1.53
CA ASN A 731 29.45 9.67 -0.82
C ASN A 731 27.99 9.68 -1.37
N ILE A 732 27.83 9.87 -2.68
CA ILE A 732 26.52 9.80 -3.34
C ILE A 732 25.97 8.37 -3.26
N GLU A 733 24.68 8.26 -2.89
CA GLU A 733 23.93 7.01 -2.97
C GLU A 733 23.85 6.46 -4.39
N LYS A 734 23.96 5.13 -4.52
CA LYS A 734 23.94 4.45 -5.82
C LYS A 734 22.56 4.54 -6.48
N GLU A 735 21.50 4.51 -5.68
CA GLU A 735 20.12 4.51 -6.16
C GLU A 735 19.52 5.93 -6.11
N ILE A 736 18.86 6.33 -7.21
CA ILE A 736 18.25 7.67 -7.34
C ILE A 736 17.27 7.99 -6.19
N PRO A 737 16.35 7.11 -5.77
CA PRO A 737 15.40 7.42 -4.69
C PRO A 737 16.10 7.73 -3.36
N LEU A 738 17.24 7.11 -3.07
CA LEU A 738 18.03 7.36 -1.86
C LEU A 738 18.88 8.62 -2.00
N ARG A 739 19.42 8.86 -3.19
CA ARG A 739 20.20 10.06 -3.54
C ARG A 739 19.39 11.34 -3.46
N HIS A 740 18.09 11.28 -3.80
CA HIS A 740 17.19 12.44 -3.87
C HIS A 740 17.14 13.21 -2.55
N TRP A 741 17.13 12.46 -1.45
CA TRP A 741 16.96 12.98 -0.10
C TRP A 741 18.27 13.11 0.68
N HIS A 742 19.42 13.00 0.02
CA HIS A 742 20.72 13.11 0.68
C HIS A 742 20.88 12.20 1.91
N LEU A 743 20.29 11.00 1.92
CA LEU A 743 20.22 10.12 3.11
C LEU A 743 21.59 9.73 3.70
N ASN A 744 22.65 9.80 2.89
CA ASN A 744 24.02 9.54 3.27
C ASN A 744 24.77 10.73 3.88
N ASP A 745 24.13 11.89 3.99
CA ASP A 745 24.74 13.09 4.57
C ASP A 745 24.55 13.12 6.10
N PRO A 746 25.58 13.54 6.87
CA PRO A 746 25.42 13.86 8.28
C PRO A 746 24.33 14.91 8.50
N GLY A 747 23.42 14.70 9.45
CA GLY A 747 22.36 15.67 9.75
C GLY A 747 21.02 15.37 9.06
N VAL A 748 21.00 14.46 8.08
CA VAL A 748 19.75 14.07 7.43
C VAL A 748 19.09 12.93 8.21
N VAL A 749 17.86 13.16 8.66
CA VAL A 749 17.03 12.19 9.37
C VAL A 749 16.61 11.07 8.41
N PRO A 750 16.69 9.78 8.82
CA PRO A 750 16.21 8.68 7.99
C PRO A 750 14.71 8.79 7.69
N ASN A 751 14.24 8.11 6.64
CA ASN A 751 12.82 7.96 6.37
C ASN A 751 12.29 6.62 6.92
N LEU A 752 10.97 6.52 7.12
CA LEU A 752 10.34 5.27 7.53
C LEU A 752 10.41 4.23 6.40
N LEU A 753 10.05 4.66 5.19
CA LEU A 753 9.88 3.80 4.03
C LEU A 753 9.91 4.61 2.73
N GLN A 754 10.48 4.05 1.67
CA GLN A 754 10.33 4.53 0.29
C GLN A 754 9.28 3.67 -0.43
N THR A 755 8.30 4.28 -1.08
CA THR A 755 7.18 3.56 -1.72
C THR A 755 7.26 3.53 -3.25
N GLY A 756 8.35 4.02 -3.84
CA GLY A 756 8.53 4.10 -5.29
C GLY A 756 7.87 5.35 -5.89
N ALA A 757 7.57 5.32 -7.19
CA ALA A 757 6.94 6.46 -7.86
C ALA A 757 5.47 6.63 -7.42
N GLY A 758 5.04 7.87 -7.26
CA GLY A 758 3.68 8.19 -6.85
C GLY A 758 3.43 9.69 -6.68
N SER A 759 2.22 10.04 -6.32
CA SER A 759 1.77 11.41 -6.06
C SER A 759 0.97 11.36 -4.76
N PRO A 760 1.68 11.33 -3.61
CA PRO A 760 1.08 11.20 -2.29
C PRO A 760 0.18 12.39 -2.00
N THR A 761 -0.94 12.12 -1.35
CA THR A 761 -1.93 13.11 -0.96
C THR A 761 -2.26 12.92 0.52
N GLY A 762 -3.54 12.90 0.92
CA GLY A 762 -3.94 12.92 2.31
C GLY A 762 -3.51 11.71 3.15
N ILE A 763 -3.38 11.94 4.45
CA ILE A 763 -2.77 10.99 5.40
C ILE A 763 -3.43 11.07 6.78
N VAL A 764 -3.68 9.92 7.39
CA VAL A 764 -4.22 9.84 8.75
C VAL A 764 -3.56 8.73 9.54
N LEU A 765 -3.43 8.91 10.85
CA LEU A 765 -3.07 7.83 11.75
C LEU A 765 -4.32 7.23 12.41
N TYR A 766 -4.48 5.91 12.26
CA TYR A 766 -5.66 5.21 12.73
C TYR A 766 -5.53 4.74 14.18
N GLU A 767 -6.39 5.23 15.08
CA GLU A 767 -6.47 4.78 16.48
C GLU A 767 -7.85 4.21 16.85
N GLY A 768 -8.72 4.03 15.85
CA GLY A 768 -10.03 3.41 16.01
C GLY A 768 -9.96 1.94 16.39
N LYS A 769 -11.09 1.42 16.87
CA LYS A 769 -11.23 0.01 17.26
C LYS A 769 -11.87 -0.86 16.18
N MET A 770 -12.45 -0.26 15.15
CA MET A 770 -13.14 -0.98 14.07
C MET A 770 -12.17 -1.85 13.25
N PHE A 771 -10.93 -1.38 13.05
CA PHE A 771 -9.85 -2.16 12.44
C PHE A 771 -8.69 -2.40 13.42
N PRO A 772 -8.77 -3.41 14.31
CA PRO A 772 -7.73 -3.66 15.32
C PRO A 772 -6.33 -3.86 14.72
N SER A 773 -6.23 -4.47 13.53
CA SER A 773 -4.97 -4.69 12.83
C SER A 773 -4.33 -3.41 12.28
N LEU A 774 -5.13 -2.37 12.04
CA LEU A 774 -4.66 -1.06 11.56
C LEU A 774 -4.41 -0.07 12.71
N ARG A 775 -4.71 -0.44 13.96
CA ARG A 775 -4.52 0.47 15.08
C ARG A 775 -3.05 0.84 15.23
N HIS A 776 -2.80 2.14 15.40
CA HIS A 776 -1.49 2.81 15.42
C HIS A 776 -0.74 2.87 14.08
N GLN A 777 -1.40 2.50 12.98
CA GLN A 777 -0.80 2.53 11.65
C GLN A 777 -1.15 3.81 10.91
N VAL A 778 -0.19 4.28 10.11
CA VAL A 778 -0.39 5.41 9.20
C VAL A 778 -1.12 4.89 7.97
N ILE A 779 -2.15 5.60 7.53
CA ILE A 779 -2.95 5.33 6.34
C ILE A 779 -2.82 6.53 5.41
N HIS A 780 -2.60 6.28 4.13
CA HIS A 780 -2.16 7.29 3.18
C HIS A 780 -2.72 7.05 1.79
N CYS A 781 -3.20 8.12 1.17
CA CYS A 781 -3.66 8.15 -0.21
C CYS A 781 -2.51 8.49 -1.15
N ASP A 782 -2.43 7.78 -2.27
CA ASP A 782 -1.45 8.04 -3.32
C ASP A 782 -2.16 7.97 -4.67
N ALA A 783 -2.38 9.14 -5.26
CA ALA A 783 -3.15 9.30 -6.47
C ALA A 783 -2.45 8.70 -7.69
N GLY A 784 -1.11 8.73 -7.74
CA GLY A 784 -0.32 8.21 -8.86
C GLY A 784 -0.52 6.71 -9.12
N PRO A 785 -0.30 5.83 -8.14
CA PRO A 785 -0.53 4.39 -8.23
C PRO A 785 -1.98 3.96 -7.88
N ASN A 786 -2.90 4.91 -7.70
CA ASN A 786 -4.34 4.67 -7.48
C ASN A 786 -4.62 3.83 -6.22
N VAL A 787 -4.04 4.20 -5.08
CA VAL A 787 -4.16 3.40 -3.85
C VAL A 787 -4.19 4.23 -2.57
N CYS A 788 -5.15 3.91 -1.70
CA CYS A 788 -5.09 4.20 -0.27
C CYS A 788 -4.51 2.97 0.46
N ARG A 789 -3.45 3.16 1.25
CA ARG A 789 -2.71 2.06 1.90
C ARG A 789 -2.34 2.38 3.34
N ALA A 790 -2.26 1.34 4.18
CA ALA A 790 -1.67 1.41 5.50
C ALA A 790 -0.17 1.07 5.47
N TYR A 791 0.54 1.56 6.50
CA TYR A 791 1.94 1.22 6.76
C TYR A 791 2.09 0.54 8.13
N PRO A 792 1.87 -0.79 8.22
CA PRO A 792 2.15 -1.55 9.43
C PRO A 792 3.59 -1.35 9.90
N ARG A 793 3.79 -0.55 10.95
CA ARG A 793 5.08 -0.16 11.50
C ARG A 793 5.48 -0.99 12.71
N LYS A 794 6.78 -1.15 12.88
CA LYS A 794 7.41 -1.79 14.05
C LYS A 794 8.49 -0.87 14.61
N ASN A 795 8.67 -0.91 15.92
CA ASN A 795 9.79 -0.23 16.55
C ASN A 795 11.10 -0.88 16.10
N SER A 796 12.08 -0.07 15.74
CA SER A 796 13.40 -0.52 15.29
C SER A 796 14.46 0.45 15.78
N GLY A 797 15.16 0.08 16.85
CA GLY A 797 16.01 1.02 17.58
C GLY A 797 15.22 2.24 18.05
N ALA A 798 15.82 3.41 17.95
CA ALA A 798 15.22 4.71 18.19
C ALA A 798 14.22 5.11 17.10
N GLY A 799 14.15 4.41 15.97
CA GLY A 799 13.21 4.70 14.89
C GLY A 799 12.19 3.59 14.67
N TYR A 800 11.87 3.39 13.40
CA TYR A 800 10.82 2.48 12.96
C TYR A 800 11.20 1.80 11.63
N THR A 801 10.57 0.67 11.37
CA THR A 801 10.46 0.06 10.03
C THR A 801 8.98 -0.15 9.70
N ALA A 802 8.62 -0.24 8.42
CA ALA A 802 7.25 -0.48 8.01
C ALA A 802 7.12 -1.36 6.76
N GLU A 803 5.92 -1.94 6.60
CA GLU A 803 5.49 -2.67 5.41
C GLU A 803 4.41 -1.85 4.67
N MET A 804 4.05 -2.24 3.44
CA MET A 804 2.94 -1.62 2.70
C MET A 804 1.77 -2.58 2.64
N LEU A 805 0.58 -2.10 3.04
CA LEU A 805 -0.67 -2.84 2.98
C LEU A 805 -1.72 -2.02 2.23
N PRO A 806 -1.96 -2.27 0.93
CA PRO A 806 -3.07 -1.65 0.20
C PRO A 806 -4.40 -1.91 0.92
N LEU A 807 -5.22 -0.87 1.13
CA LEU A 807 -6.55 -0.98 1.73
C LEU A 807 -7.65 -0.86 0.68
N LEU A 808 -7.52 0.13 -0.20
CA LEU A 808 -8.43 0.37 -1.32
C LEU A 808 -7.61 0.82 -2.52
N SER A 809 -7.77 0.16 -3.67
CA SER A 809 -7.02 0.52 -4.88
C SER A 809 -7.88 0.42 -6.13
N GLY A 810 -7.47 1.14 -7.18
CA GLY A 810 -8.26 1.31 -8.39
C GLY A 810 -8.59 0.00 -9.11
N GLY A 811 -7.77 -1.05 -8.95
CA GLY A 811 -8.04 -2.35 -9.57
C GLY A 811 -8.26 -2.23 -11.09
N GLY A 812 -9.50 -2.50 -11.51
CA GLY A 812 -9.95 -2.32 -12.90
C GLY A 812 -10.24 -0.87 -13.29
N ASP A 813 -10.52 0.00 -12.34
CA ASP A 813 -10.74 1.43 -12.52
C ASP A 813 -9.42 2.20 -12.53
N LYS A 814 -9.09 2.79 -13.67
CA LYS A 814 -7.87 3.59 -13.87
C LYS A 814 -8.07 5.08 -13.62
N TRP A 815 -9.25 5.51 -13.22
CA TRP A 815 -9.59 6.90 -12.89
C TRP A 815 -9.72 7.13 -11.38
N TYR A 816 -9.74 6.07 -10.58
CA TYR A 816 -9.62 6.16 -9.13
C TYR A 816 -8.33 6.92 -8.74
N ARG A 817 -8.48 8.08 -8.10
CA ARG A 817 -7.43 9.00 -7.64
C ARG A 817 -7.72 9.35 -6.18
N PRO A 818 -7.35 8.48 -5.23
CA PRO A 818 -7.58 8.76 -3.83
C PRO A 818 -6.86 10.06 -3.45
N SER A 819 -7.60 11.04 -2.96
CA SER A 819 -7.09 12.37 -2.65
C SER A 819 -6.92 12.58 -1.16
N ASP A 820 -7.76 11.99 -0.30
CA ASP A 820 -7.63 12.14 1.14
C ASP A 820 -8.31 10.99 1.90
N VAL A 821 -7.99 10.82 3.18
CA VAL A 821 -8.54 9.79 4.07
C VAL A 821 -8.71 10.33 5.49
N ALA A 822 -9.90 10.17 6.06
CA ALA A 822 -10.23 10.60 7.41
C ALA A 822 -10.93 9.50 8.22
N VAL A 823 -10.99 9.66 9.55
CA VAL A 823 -11.62 8.68 10.46
C VAL A 823 -12.90 9.25 11.05
N ALA A 824 -14.01 8.57 10.80
CA ALA A 824 -15.32 8.94 11.35
C ALA A 824 -15.42 8.59 12.85
N PRO A 825 -16.37 9.19 13.59
CA PRO A 825 -16.57 8.90 15.03
C PRO A 825 -16.85 7.43 15.36
N ASP A 826 -17.46 6.68 14.45
CA ASP A 826 -17.71 5.24 14.62
C ASP A 826 -16.44 4.38 14.43
N GLY A 827 -15.37 4.96 13.87
CA GLY A 827 -14.11 4.32 13.58
C GLY A 827 -13.96 3.79 12.16
N SER A 828 -14.93 4.04 11.27
CA SER A 828 -14.81 3.76 9.83
C SER A 828 -13.82 4.73 9.15
N LEU A 829 -13.25 4.29 8.04
CA LEU A 829 -12.37 5.13 7.21
C LEU A 829 -13.19 5.72 6.07
N ILE A 830 -13.09 7.02 5.87
CA ILE A 830 -13.70 7.75 4.76
C ILE A 830 -12.58 8.14 3.81
N ILE A 831 -12.69 7.78 2.53
CA ILE A 831 -11.66 7.99 1.51
C ILE A 831 -12.26 8.84 0.40
N ALA A 832 -11.69 10.02 0.18
CA ALA A 832 -12.02 10.87 -0.95
C ALA A 832 -11.31 10.39 -2.21
N ASP A 833 -12.01 10.45 -3.34
CA ASP A 833 -11.52 10.13 -4.67
C ASP A 833 -11.80 11.31 -5.60
N TRP A 834 -10.73 11.92 -6.10
CA TRP A 834 -10.81 13.01 -7.08
C TRP A 834 -11.53 12.57 -8.36
N TYR A 835 -11.39 11.29 -8.73
CA TYR A 835 -11.91 10.66 -9.95
C TYR A 835 -11.50 11.34 -11.27
N ASP A 836 -10.25 11.15 -11.69
CA ASP A 836 -9.67 11.84 -12.85
C ASP A 836 -8.79 10.90 -13.70
N PRO A 837 -8.77 11.03 -15.05
CA PRO A 837 -7.89 10.21 -15.90
C PRO A 837 -6.41 10.58 -15.76
N GLY A 838 -6.11 11.83 -15.42
CA GLY A 838 -4.79 12.31 -15.03
C GLY A 838 -4.59 12.23 -13.52
N VAL A 839 -3.40 12.61 -13.06
CA VAL A 839 -3.15 12.81 -11.64
C VAL A 839 -3.41 14.28 -11.34
N GLY A 840 -4.24 14.55 -10.33
CA GLY A 840 -4.57 15.90 -9.85
C GLY A 840 -3.31 16.75 -9.65
N GLY A 841 -3.42 18.07 -9.84
CA GLY A 841 -2.24 18.94 -9.94
C GLY A 841 -1.91 19.31 -11.38
N HIS A 842 -1.08 18.50 -12.03
CA HIS A 842 -0.52 18.83 -13.35
C HIS A 842 -1.38 18.36 -14.52
N GLY A 843 -2.34 17.47 -14.26
CA GLY A 843 -3.11 16.80 -15.31
C GLY A 843 -4.59 16.63 -15.02
N MET A 844 -5.18 17.46 -14.15
CA MET A 844 -6.63 17.49 -13.93
C MET A 844 -7.34 17.73 -15.26
N ARG A 845 -8.21 16.79 -15.64
CA ARG A 845 -8.90 16.75 -16.94
C ARG A 845 -10.40 16.65 -16.80
N ASP A 846 -10.89 16.10 -15.69
CA ASP A 846 -12.32 16.01 -15.38
C ASP A 846 -12.67 16.99 -14.26
N LEU A 847 -13.69 17.82 -14.50
CA LEU A 847 -14.17 18.83 -13.54
C LEU A 847 -15.53 18.47 -12.94
N ASP A 848 -16.13 17.39 -13.42
CA ASP A 848 -17.56 17.09 -13.25
C ASP A 848 -17.79 15.88 -12.35
N ARG A 849 -16.72 15.27 -11.83
CA ARG A 849 -16.79 14.06 -10.99
C ARG A 849 -15.92 14.13 -9.75
N GLY A 850 -16.31 13.35 -8.76
CA GLY A 850 -15.68 13.23 -7.45
C GLY A 850 -16.49 12.27 -6.59
N ARG A 851 -15.81 11.48 -5.75
CA ARG A 851 -16.45 10.40 -4.99
C ARG A 851 -15.91 10.30 -3.58
N ILE A 852 -16.72 9.74 -2.69
CA ILE A 852 -16.33 9.39 -1.33
C ILE A 852 -16.72 7.94 -1.09
N PHE A 853 -15.74 7.15 -0.65
CA PHE A 853 -15.93 5.76 -0.27
C PHE A 853 -15.78 5.61 1.24
N ARG A 854 -16.59 4.75 1.82
CA ARG A 854 -16.49 4.34 3.22
C ARG A 854 -15.97 2.92 3.30
N LEU A 855 -14.91 2.72 4.06
CA LEU A 855 -14.28 1.42 4.28
C LEU A 855 -14.61 0.93 5.69
N ILE A 856 -15.21 -0.25 5.77
CA ILE A 856 -15.68 -0.91 7.00
C ILE A 856 -15.37 -2.42 6.97
N PRO A 857 -15.41 -3.14 8.10
CA PRO A 857 -15.35 -4.60 8.11
C PRO A 857 -16.48 -5.23 7.27
N GLU A 858 -16.24 -6.39 6.66
CA GLU A 858 -17.23 -7.09 5.81
C GLU A 858 -18.56 -7.36 6.54
N ASP A 859 -18.51 -7.61 7.85
CA ASP A 859 -19.65 -7.93 8.71
C ASP A 859 -20.28 -6.70 9.39
N HIS A 860 -19.77 -5.50 9.13
CA HIS A 860 -20.30 -4.26 9.69
C HIS A 860 -21.43 -3.69 8.81
N ASP A 861 -22.55 -3.29 9.41
CA ASP A 861 -23.69 -2.71 8.70
C ASP A 861 -24.11 -1.34 9.25
N GLY A 862 -24.45 -0.43 8.33
CA GLY A 862 -24.91 0.93 8.60
C GLY A 862 -23.80 1.89 9.02
N TYR A 863 -24.16 3.16 9.22
CA TYR A 863 -23.28 4.22 9.68
C TYR A 863 -23.83 4.81 10.98
N LYS A 864 -23.18 4.52 12.12
CA LYS A 864 -23.75 4.77 13.44
C LYS A 864 -22.81 5.62 14.30
N ILE A 865 -23.14 6.89 14.40
CA ILE A 865 -22.36 7.85 15.17
C ILE A 865 -22.65 7.71 16.67
N PRO A 866 -21.61 7.52 17.51
CA PRO A 866 -21.78 7.49 18.96
C PRO A 866 -22.40 8.78 19.49
N LYS A 867 -23.54 8.68 20.17
CA LYS A 867 -24.18 9.83 20.84
C LYS A 867 -23.54 10.05 22.21
N VAL A 868 -22.81 11.14 22.38
CA VAL A 868 -22.12 11.47 23.62
C VAL A 868 -22.51 12.87 24.09
N ASN A 869 -22.92 13.00 25.36
CA ASN A 869 -23.21 14.30 25.96
C ASN A 869 -21.94 14.92 26.56
N ILE A 870 -21.20 15.65 25.73
CA ILE A 870 -19.94 16.29 26.12
C ILE A 870 -20.09 17.28 27.29
N LYS A 871 -21.29 17.83 27.57
CA LYS A 871 -21.52 18.75 28.69
C LYS A 871 -21.43 18.09 30.07
N THR A 872 -21.33 16.76 30.13
CA THR A 872 -21.17 15.99 31.37
C THR A 872 -19.76 15.42 31.46
N LEU A 873 -19.22 15.27 32.67
CA LEU A 873 -17.88 14.69 32.86
C LEU A 873 -17.76 13.31 32.20
N ALA A 874 -18.71 12.42 32.45
CA ALA A 874 -18.71 11.06 31.89
C ALA A 874 -18.76 11.08 30.35
N GLY A 875 -19.58 11.95 29.77
CA GLY A 875 -19.64 12.11 28.32
C GLY A 875 -18.35 12.71 27.75
N ALA A 876 -17.77 13.73 28.36
CA ALA A 876 -16.52 14.31 27.88
C ALA A 876 -15.34 13.30 27.94
N ILE A 877 -15.27 12.48 29.00
CA ILE A 877 -14.30 11.38 29.11
C ILE A 877 -14.50 10.33 28.01
N GLU A 878 -15.75 9.96 27.70
CA GLU A 878 -16.04 9.02 26.61
C GLU A 878 -15.70 9.62 25.24
N ALA A 879 -16.03 10.89 25.01
CA ALA A 879 -15.70 11.60 23.77
C ALA A 879 -14.18 11.70 23.53
N LEU A 880 -13.37 11.86 24.58
CA LEU A 880 -11.90 11.88 24.47
C LEU A 880 -11.32 10.54 23.95
N LYS A 881 -12.05 9.44 24.07
CA LYS A 881 -11.67 8.12 23.52
C LYS A 881 -11.94 7.97 22.03
N SER A 882 -12.68 8.90 21.42
CA SER A 882 -13.02 8.86 20.00
C SER A 882 -11.78 8.86 19.10
N PRO A 883 -11.76 8.11 17.98
CA PRO A 883 -10.68 8.21 17.00
C PRO A 883 -10.76 9.48 16.14
N ASN A 884 -11.91 10.15 16.12
CA ASN A 884 -12.17 11.35 15.33
C ASN A 884 -11.57 12.61 15.99
N PHE A 885 -10.95 13.49 15.19
CA PHE A 885 -10.28 14.70 15.68
C PHE A 885 -11.25 15.72 16.28
N ASP A 886 -12.35 16.01 15.60
CA ASP A 886 -13.35 16.99 16.06
C ASP A 886 -13.99 16.60 17.41
N MET A 887 -14.40 15.33 17.55
CA MET A 887 -14.93 14.82 18.83
C MET A 887 -13.91 14.94 19.97
N ARG A 888 -12.60 14.76 19.68
CA ARG A 888 -11.54 14.97 20.68
C ARG A 888 -11.35 16.44 21.01
N TYR A 889 -11.45 17.34 20.04
CA TYR A 889 -11.42 18.79 20.26
C TYR A 889 -12.55 19.22 21.20
N LEU A 890 -13.78 18.78 20.93
CA LEU A 890 -14.94 19.07 21.78
C LEU A 890 -14.78 18.52 23.21
N ALA A 891 -14.29 17.29 23.33
CA ALA A 891 -14.00 16.67 24.63
C ALA A 891 -12.94 17.46 25.41
N TRP A 892 -11.84 17.82 24.75
CA TRP A 892 -10.74 18.58 25.33
C TRP A 892 -11.23 19.90 25.92
N ASN A 893 -11.95 20.70 25.13
CA ASN A 893 -12.46 22.01 25.57
C ASN A 893 -13.52 21.87 26.65
N SER A 894 -14.37 20.84 26.59
CA SER A 894 -15.34 20.59 27.64
C SER A 894 -14.67 20.22 28.96
N LEU A 895 -13.62 19.40 28.96
CA LEU A 895 -12.91 19.01 30.18
C LEU A 895 -12.14 20.18 30.81
N HIS A 896 -11.52 21.03 29.99
CA HIS A 896 -10.82 22.23 30.45
C HIS A 896 -11.80 23.27 30.99
N SER A 897 -12.93 23.51 30.32
CA SER A 897 -13.95 24.44 30.80
C SER A 897 -14.64 24.01 32.09
N MET A 898 -14.74 22.69 32.36
CA MET A 898 -15.21 22.17 33.65
C MET A 898 -14.23 22.45 34.81
N GLY A 899 -12.94 22.67 34.50
CA GLY A 899 -11.88 22.87 35.46
C GLY A 899 -11.37 21.57 36.11
N ARG A 900 -10.17 21.66 36.70
CA ARG A 900 -9.47 20.53 37.30
C ARG A 900 -10.25 19.84 38.43
N ASP A 901 -10.89 20.61 39.31
CA ASP A 901 -11.61 20.09 40.49
C ASP A 901 -12.70 19.07 40.12
N LYS A 902 -13.31 19.23 38.94
CA LYS A 902 -14.34 18.31 38.43
C LYS A 902 -13.76 17.23 37.54
N SER A 903 -12.75 17.54 36.74
CA SER A 903 -12.24 16.66 35.69
C SER A 903 -11.15 15.68 36.16
N GLU A 904 -10.40 16.02 37.22
CA GLU A 904 -9.19 15.29 37.63
C GLU A 904 -9.46 13.81 37.90
N ALA A 905 -10.48 13.47 38.71
CA ALA A 905 -10.74 12.09 39.10
C ALA A 905 -11.01 11.19 37.88
N GLY A 906 -11.87 11.65 36.95
CA GLY A 906 -12.18 10.90 35.73
C GLY A 906 -11.00 10.80 34.76
N LEU A 907 -10.18 11.84 34.66
CA LEU A 907 -8.96 11.81 33.85
C LEU A 907 -7.87 10.91 34.47
N LEU A 908 -7.72 10.89 35.79
CA LEU A 908 -6.81 9.98 36.49
C LEU A 908 -7.23 8.52 36.31
N GLU A 909 -8.53 8.24 36.34
CA GLU A 909 -9.09 6.91 36.05
C GLU A 909 -8.79 6.51 34.61
N MET A 910 -9.11 7.36 33.62
CA MET A 910 -8.81 7.10 32.21
C MET A 910 -7.30 6.95 31.95
N MET A 911 -6.46 7.71 32.66
CA MET A 911 -5.00 7.58 32.58
C MET A 911 -4.52 6.19 33.06
N GLY A 912 -5.25 5.54 33.97
CA GLY A 912 -5.00 4.17 34.42
C GLY A 912 -5.51 3.06 33.48
N SER A 913 -6.08 3.41 32.33
CA SER A 913 -6.57 2.45 31.34
C SER A 913 -5.48 1.47 30.86
N LYS A 914 -5.88 0.24 30.53
CA LYS A 914 -5.01 -0.73 29.82
C LYS A 914 -4.74 -0.31 28.37
N ASP A 915 -5.59 0.56 27.83
CA ASP A 915 -5.46 1.11 26.50
C ASP A 915 -4.56 2.36 26.54
N LYS A 916 -3.31 2.22 26.12
CA LYS A 916 -2.31 3.29 26.18
C LYS A 916 -2.68 4.55 25.40
N VAL A 917 -3.54 4.45 24.36
CA VAL A 917 -4.06 5.63 23.65
C VAL A 917 -4.89 6.49 24.59
N TYR A 918 -5.78 5.86 25.36
CA TYR A 918 -6.63 6.54 26.32
C TYR A 918 -5.80 7.10 27.45
N SER A 919 -4.79 6.35 27.92
CA SER A 919 -3.87 6.84 28.94
C SER A 919 -3.13 8.10 28.50
N ALA A 920 -2.61 8.12 27.27
CA ALA A 920 -1.89 9.26 26.74
C ALA A 920 -2.77 10.50 26.57
N ARG A 921 -3.98 10.35 25.99
CA ARG A 921 -4.94 11.46 25.83
C ARG A 921 -5.37 12.07 27.16
N ALA A 922 -5.66 11.22 28.15
CA ALA A 922 -6.01 11.69 29.49
C ALA A 922 -4.84 12.41 30.16
N ALA A 923 -3.61 11.91 29.97
CA ALA A 923 -2.42 12.55 30.51
C ALA A 923 -2.13 13.92 29.87
N TRP A 924 -2.28 14.06 28.56
CA TRP A 924 -2.19 15.37 27.91
C TRP A 924 -3.24 16.35 28.43
N CYS A 925 -4.50 15.91 28.47
CA CYS A 925 -5.62 16.74 28.91
C CYS A 925 -5.47 17.18 30.37
N LEU A 926 -5.20 16.24 31.29
CA LEU A 926 -4.99 16.56 32.69
C LEU A 926 -3.70 17.35 32.92
N GLY A 927 -2.60 16.96 32.27
CA GLY A 927 -1.28 17.55 32.47
C GLY A 927 -1.22 19.03 32.14
N LYS A 928 -2.07 19.50 31.21
CA LYS A 928 -2.20 20.91 30.83
C LYS A 928 -3.19 21.72 31.67
N MET A 929 -3.83 21.10 32.66
CA MET A 929 -4.62 21.82 33.66
C MET A 929 -3.71 22.38 34.77
N ASP A 930 -4.03 23.57 35.26
CA ASP A 930 -3.25 24.26 36.28
C ASP A 930 -2.99 23.38 37.52
N GLY A 931 -1.70 23.26 37.88
CA GLY A 931 -1.24 22.50 39.05
C GLY A 931 -1.18 20.98 38.88
N ALA A 932 -1.56 20.40 37.74
CA ALA A 932 -1.56 18.95 37.53
C ALA A 932 -0.26 18.40 36.92
N ALA A 933 0.53 19.24 36.25
CA ALA A 933 1.71 18.84 35.46
C ALA A 933 2.67 17.89 36.20
N LYS A 934 3.12 18.28 37.41
CA LYS A 934 4.05 17.50 38.23
C LYS A 934 3.53 16.09 38.51
N MET A 935 2.27 15.99 38.93
CA MET A 935 1.63 14.71 39.25
C MET A 935 1.57 13.79 38.03
N VAL A 936 1.15 14.32 36.88
CA VAL A 936 1.02 13.55 35.64
C VAL A 936 2.39 13.07 35.16
N ILE A 937 3.39 13.96 35.12
CA ILE A 937 4.76 13.63 34.70
C ILE A 937 5.38 12.54 35.60
N GLU A 938 5.26 12.69 36.93
CA GLU A 938 5.79 11.72 37.89
C GLU A 938 5.12 10.34 37.80
N LYS A 939 3.84 10.30 37.42
CA LYS A 939 3.13 9.05 37.17
C LYS A 939 3.57 8.39 35.86
N LEU A 940 3.62 9.16 34.76
CA LEU A 940 3.96 8.63 33.45
C LEU A 940 5.41 8.17 33.34
N LYS A 941 6.37 8.88 33.94
CA LYS A 941 7.79 8.50 33.88
C LYS A 941 8.08 7.11 34.47
N LYS A 942 7.21 6.64 35.37
CA LYS A 942 7.26 5.32 36.02
C LYS A 942 6.46 4.23 35.29
N SER A 943 5.82 4.56 34.17
CA SER A 943 5.04 3.62 33.38
C SER A 943 5.92 2.48 32.86
N SER A 944 5.37 1.27 32.77
CA SER A 944 6.02 0.15 32.07
C SER A 944 6.04 0.36 30.55
N ASP A 945 5.09 1.12 30.02
CA ASP A 945 4.97 1.43 28.59
C ASP A 945 5.88 2.61 28.20
N SER A 946 6.73 2.40 27.18
CA SER A 946 7.69 3.40 26.72
C SER A 946 7.03 4.62 26.07
N ASP A 947 5.90 4.47 25.38
CA ASP A 947 5.22 5.59 24.72
C ASP A 947 4.67 6.56 25.77
N LEU A 948 4.20 6.04 26.90
CA LEU A 948 3.77 6.87 28.04
C LEU A 948 4.94 7.59 28.72
N ARG A 949 6.12 6.96 28.82
CA ARG A 949 7.34 7.65 29.29
C ARG A 949 7.77 8.75 28.31
N ILE A 950 7.61 8.54 27.00
CA ILE A 950 7.83 9.57 25.97
C ILE A 950 6.86 10.75 26.15
N VAL A 951 5.57 10.48 26.39
CA VAL A 951 4.57 11.53 26.68
C VAL A 951 5.00 12.37 27.90
N SER A 952 5.57 11.76 28.94
CA SER A 952 6.08 12.50 30.10
C SER A 952 7.16 13.53 29.74
N ILE A 953 8.07 13.18 28.82
CA ILE A 953 9.14 14.06 28.33
C ILE A 953 8.55 15.19 27.49
N ARG A 954 7.66 14.85 26.54
CA ARG A 954 7.04 15.84 25.64
C ARG A 954 6.16 16.83 26.42
N LEU A 955 5.37 16.34 27.37
CA LEU A 955 4.56 17.17 28.27
C LEU A 955 5.44 18.09 29.14
N SER A 956 6.50 17.54 29.74
CA SER A 956 7.46 18.31 30.54
C SER A 956 8.10 19.44 29.74
N ARG A 957 8.50 19.18 28.48
CA ARG A 957 9.07 20.20 27.57
C ARG A 957 8.07 21.30 27.23
N GLN A 958 6.87 20.94 26.78
CA GLN A 958 5.87 21.93 26.40
C GLN A 958 5.44 22.84 27.56
N LEU A 959 5.44 22.32 28.78
CA LEU A 959 5.11 23.08 30.00
C LEU A 959 6.32 23.71 30.69
N ASN A 960 7.53 23.48 30.18
CA ASN A 960 8.79 23.86 30.82
C ASN A 960 8.87 23.46 32.31
N HIS A 961 8.45 22.23 32.63
CA HIS A 961 8.29 21.76 34.00
C HIS A 961 9.21 20.58 34.31
N GLY A 962 10.28 20.82 35.08
CA GLY A 962 11.15 19.74 35.59
C GLY A 962 11.98 19.00 34.53
N VAL A 963 12.16 19.60 33.34
CA VAL A 963 12.76 18.97 32.15
C VAL A 963 14.14 18.35 32.45
N VAL A 964 15.04 19.12 33.05
CA VAL A 964 16.43 18.69 33.31
C VAL A 964 16.48 17.42 34.17
N GLY A 965 15.72 17.39 35.27
CA GLY A 965 15.69 16.25 36.18
C GLY A 965 15.09 15.01 35.53
N LEU A 966 13.96 15.16 34.84
CA LEU A 966 13.30 14.09 34.13
C LEU A 966 14.19 13.48 33.03
N VAL A 967 14.81 14.32 32.21
CA VAL A 967 15.66 13.88 31.10
C VAL A 967 16.95 13.23 31.60
N THR A 968 17.52 13.73 32.70
CA THR A 968 18.70 13.11 33.35
C THR A 968 18.37 11.69 33.86
N GLU A 969 17.19 11.50 34.43
CA GLU A 969 16.70 10.19 34.90
C GLU A 969 16.48 9.24 33.71
N LEU A 970 15.71 9.68 32.71
CA LEU A 970 15.31 8.85 31.56
C LEU A 970 16.38 8.67 30.48
N ALA A 971 17.51 9.41 30.53
CA ALA A 971 18.65 9.17 29.65
C ALA A 971 19.29 7.77 29.84
N LYS A 972 18.96 7.09 30.95
CA LYS A 972 19.35 5.71 31.27
C LYS A 972 18.30 4.67 30.85
N ASP A 973 17.18 5.10 30.26
CA ASP A 973 16.10 4.19 29.92
C ASP A 973 16.59 3.10 28.96
N LYS A 974 16.13 1.87 29.16
CA LYS A 974 16.51 0.73 28.30
C LYS A 974 15.95 0.86 26.89
N ASN A 975 14.83 1.54 26.72
CA ASN A 975 14.18 1.73 25.43
C ASN A 975 14.87 2.86 24.63
N PRO A 976 15.41 2.58 23.43
CA PRO A 976 16.08 3.57 22.61
C PRO A 976 15.19 4.73 22.13
N GLN A 977 13.87 4.53 21.98
CA GLN A 977 12.95 5.62 21.63
C GLN A 977 12.73 6.59 22.80
N VAL A 978 12.78 6.12 24.06
CA VAL A 978 12.77 7.03 25.21
C VAL A 978 14.06 7.85 25.24
N ARG A 979 15.22 7.21 25.02
CA ARG A 979 16.51 7.90 24.91
C ARG A 979 16.56 8.90 23.73
N ARG A 980 15.92 8.57 22.60
CA ARG A 980 15.74 9.51 21.47
C ARG A 980 15.02 10.78 21.92
N GLU A 981 13.91 10.64 22.63
CA GLU A 981 13.12 11.79 23.10
C GLU A 981 13.87 12.59 24.17
N CYS A 982 14.66 11.93 25.03
CA CYS A 982 15.62 12.62 25.89
C CYS A 982 16.62 13.45 25.09
N ALA A 983 17.19 12.91 24.02
CA ALA A 983 18.13 13.65 23.16
C ALA A 983 17.46 14.87 22.52
N ILE A 984 16.26 14.70 21.94
CA ILE A 984 15.49 15.81 21.35
C ILE A 984 15.22 16.90 22.41
N ALA A 985 14.88 16.53 23.64
CA ALA A 985 14.67 17.48 24.74
C ALA A 985 15.89 18.35 25.03
N LEU A 986 17.10 17.82 24.85
CA LEU A 986 18.33 18.58 25.06
C LEU A 986 18.48 19.74 24.07
N ARG A 987 17.82 19.73 22.91
CA ARG A 987 17.89 20.81 21.89
C ARG A 987 17.59 22.17 22.51
N GLU A 988 16.59 22.25 23.37
CA GLU A 988 16.07 23.47 23.99
C GLU A 988 16.82 23.86 25.28
N MET A 989 17.70 22.98 25.78
CA MET A 989 18.48 23.22 27.01
C MET A 989 19.74 24.04 26.74
N ASP A 990 20.23 24.77 27.75
CA ASP A 990 21.53 25.45 27.67
C ASP A 990 22.68 24.43 27.58
N ALA A 991 23.83 24.87 27.05
CA ALA A 991 24.98 24.00 26.80
C ALA A 991 25.52 23.32 28.07
N LYS A 992 25.48 24.01 29.23
CA LYS A 992 26.01 23.50 30.49
C LYS A 992 25.15 22.34 31.00
N SER A 993 23.82 22.50 30.94
CA SER A 993 22.88 21.45 31.36
C SER A 993 22.86 20.27 30.38
N ALA A 994 22.95 20.54 29.07
CA ALA A 994 22.83 19.52 28.04
C ALA A 994 24.07 18.60 27.90
N ALA A 995 25.29 19.15 27.98
CA ALA A 995 26.50 18.45 27.55
C ALA A 995 26.77 17.14 28.31
N SER A 996 26.54 17.10 29.62
CA SER A 996 26.77 15.91 30.45
C SER A 996 25.76 14.78 30.13
N ILE A 997 24.48 15.13 29.98
CA ILE A 997 23.42 14.19 29.62
C ILE A 997 23.64 13.70 28.18
N TRP A 998 24.02 14.60 27.27
CA TRP A 998 24.33 14.24 25.89
C TRP A 998 25.47 13.23 25.81
N ALA A 999 26.57 13.46 26.54
CA ALA A 999 27.70 12.53 26.59
C ALA A 999 27.28 11.14 27.06
N GLN A 1000 26.41 11.08 28.07
CA GLN A 1000 25.85 9.83 28.58
C GLN A 1000 24.98 9.11 27.54
N LEU A 1001 24.17 9.84 26.78
CA LEU A 1001 23.38 9.29 25.68
C LEU A 1001 24.28 8.81 24.53
N ALA A 1002 25.31 9.59 24.17
CA ALA A 1002 26.23 9.30 23.08
C ALA A 1002 27.13 8.08 23.34
N ILE A 1003 27.54 7.84 24.60
CA ILE A 1003 28.28 6.62 25.00
C ILE A 1003 27.46 5.35 24.73
N GLN A 1004 26.14 5.43 24.74
CA GLN A 1004 25.24 4.30 24.50
C GLN A 1004 25.02 4.02 23.00
N HIS A 1005 25.55 4.84 22.08
CA HIS A 1005 25.46 4.57 20.65
C HIS A 1005 26.43 3.46 20.25
N ASP A 1006 25.91 2.40 19.62
CA ASP A 1006 26.69 1.22 19.26
C ASP A 1006 27.20 1.23 17.81
N GLY A 1007 26.77 2.19 17.00
CA GLY A 1007 27.14 2.29 15.58
C GLY A 1007 26.15 1.63 14.61
N SER A 1008 24.97 1.17 15.08
CA SER A 1008 23.96 0.50 14.25
C SER A 1008 22.69 1.32 14.04
N ASP A 1009 22.38 2.25 14.95
CA ASP A 1009 21.12 2.99 14.96
C ASP A 1009 21.26 4.43 14.43
N ARG A 1010 20.99 4.59 13.13
CA ARG A 1010 21.02 5.88 12.46
C ARG A 1010 20.02 6.89 13.02
N TRP A 1011 18.85 6.43 13.48
CA TRP A 1011 17.83 7.30 14.07
C TRP A 1011 18.31 7.89 15.39
N TYR A 1012 18.95 7.07 16.22
CA TYR A 1012 19.51 7.52 17.49
C TYR A 1012 20.66 8.51 17.27
N LEU A 1013 21.52 8.23 16.29
CA LEU A 1013 22.62 9.13 15.91
C LEU A 1013 22.12 10.51 15.47
N GLU A 1014 21.04 10.59 14.70
CA GLU A 1014 20.47 11.88 14.30
C GLU A 1014 19.77 12.62 15.44
N ALA A 1015 19.14 11.90 16.37
CA ALA A 1015 18.60 12.52 17.57
C ALA A 1015 19.71 13.15 18.44
N LEU A 1016 20.86 12.47 18.57
CA LEU A 1016 22.06 13.04 19.21
C LEU A 1016 22.58 14.25 18.44
N GLY A 1017 22.52 14.21 17.11
CA GLY A 1017 22.90 15.33 16.25
C GLY A 1017 22.04 16.57 16.47
N ILE A 1018 20.72 16.38 16.53
CA ILE A 1018 19.74 17.42 16.86
C ILE A 1018 20.03 17.99 18.25
N ALA A 1019 20.22 17.13 19.25
CA ALA A 1019 20.51 17.51 20.63
C ALA A 1019 21.71 18.46 20.77
N ALA A 1020 22.78 18.21 19.99
CA ALA A 1020 24.03 18.97 20.06
C ALA A 1020 24.05 20.23 19.18
N GLU A 1021 23.01 20.49 18.41
CA GLU A 1021 22.96 21.65 17.52
C GLU A 1021 23.06 22.97 18.32
N GLY A 1022 23.89 23.90 17.85
CA GLY A 1022 24.28 25.12 18.58
C GLY A 1022 25.18 24.92 19.82
N LYS A 1023 25.54 23.68 20.17
CA LYS A 1023 26.32 23.33 21.39
C LYS A 1023 27.30 22.17 21.17
N TRP A 1024 27.75 21.98 19.93
CA TRP A 1024 28.55 20.84 19.51
C TRP A 1024 29.87 20.70 20.25
N ASP A 1025 30.62 21.78 20.44
CA ASP A 1025 31.92 21.73 21.12
C ASP A 1025 31.77 21.27 22.58
N ALA A 1026 30.81 21.83 23.32
CA ALA A 1026 30.55 21.43 24.71
C ALA A 1026 30.13 19.95 24.83
N CYS A 1027 29.26 19.47 23.92
CA CYS A 1027 28.81 18.09 23.90
C CYS A 1027 29.92 17.11 23.53
N PHE A 1028 30.69 17.42 22.49
CA PHE A 1028 31.78 16.58 22.02
C PHE A 1028 32.91 16.48 23.05
N ASP A 1029 33.28 17.60 23.69
CA ASP A 1029 34.25 17.62 24.78
C ASP A 1029 33.78 16.80 25.99
N ALA A 1030 32.51 16.90 26.36
CA ALA A 1030 31.94 16.11 27.45
C ALA A 1030 31.97 14.61 27.14
N TRP A 1031 31.69 14.20 25.89
CA TRP A 1031 31.78 12.81 25.47
C TRP A 1031 33.19 12.26 25.51
N LEU A 1032 34.19 13.04 25.07
CA LEU A 1032 35.60 12.65 25.19
C LEU A 1032 36.00 12.49 26.66
N LYS A 1033 35.63 13.44 27.54
CA LYS A 1033 35.90 13.36 28.99
C LYS A 1033 35.20 12.17 29.65
N ALA A 1034 34.04 11.79 29.17
CA ALA A 1034 33.28 10.64 29.67
C ALA A 1034 33.80 9.28 29.12
N GLY A 1035 34.90 9.27 28.35
CA GLY A 1035 35.54 8.05 27.86
C GLY A 1035 35.11 7.63 26.44
N GLY A 1036 34.56 8.56 25.66
CA GLY A 1036 34.21 8.36 24.25
C GLY A 1036 35.38 7.87 23.42
N LYS A 1037 35.22 6.72 22.75
CA LYS A 1037 36.27 6.09 21.94
C LYS A 1037 35.97 6.24 20.45
N TRP A 1038 36.66 7.18 19.79
CA TRP A 1038 36.52 7.41 18.34
C TRP A 1038 36.72 6.15 17.48
N SER A 1039 37.52 5.18 17.94
CA SER A 1039 37.84 3.95 17.21
C SER A 1039 36.75 2.87 17.28
N SER A 1040 35.77 3.00 18.18
CA SER A 1040 34.61 2.10 18.22
C SER A 1040 33.63 2.40 17.08
N ALA A 1041 32.76 1.44 16.72
CA ALA A 1041 31.75 1.65 15.68
C ALA A 1041 30.84 2.86 15.99
N GLY A 1042 30.30 2.93 17.22
CA GLY A 1042 29.53 4.09 17.68
C GLY A 1042 30.34 5.38 17.72
N GLY A 1043 31.59 5.34 18.17
CA GLY A 1043 32.45 6.53 18.19
C GLY A 1043 32.77 7.08 16.81
N ARG A 1044 32.99 6.21 15.80
CA ARG A 1044 33.18 6.63 14.41
C ARG A 1044 31.94 7.34 13.87
N ASP A 1045 30.75 6.83 14.20
CA ASP A 1045 29.48 7.46 13.87
C ASP A 1045 29.30 8.84 14.53
N ILE A 1046 29.65 8.97 15.81
CA ILE A 1046 29.60 10.25 16.55
C ILE A 1046 30.56 11.27 15.91
N VAL A 1047 31.79 10.87 15.60
CA VAL A 1047 32.77 11.73 14.91
C VAL A 1047 32.24 12.14 13.53
N TRP A 1048 31.69 11.20 12.76
CA TRP A 1048 31.10 11.45 11.45
C TRP A 1048 29.91 12.42 11.50
N ARG A 1049 29.09 12.35 12.55
CA ARG A 1049 27.93 13.24 12.70
C ARG A 1049 28.28 14.63 13.25
N SER A 1050 29.40 14.75 13.98
CA SER A 1050 29.75 15.94 14.74
C SER A 1050 29.88 17.20 13.89
N ARG A 1051 29.57 18.36 14.48
CA ARG A 1051 29.92 19.69 13.93
C ARG A 1051 30.95 20.42 14.82
N SER A 1052 31.53 19.74 15.81
CA SER A 1052 32.55 20.34 16.67
C SER A 1052 33.80 20.71 15.87
N LYS A 1053 34.47 21.79 16.28
CA LYS A 1053 35.76 22.22 15.71
C LYS A 1053 36.86 21.16 15.89
N SER A 1054 36.74 20.28 16.87
CA SER A 1054 37.73 19.22 17.14
C SER A 1054 37.48 17.93 16.34
N ALA A 1055 36.32 17.77 15.70
CA ALA A 1055 35.98 16.56 14.95
C ALA A 1055 36.81 16.35 13.66
N PRO A 1056 37.18 17.38 12.87
CA PRO A 1056 37.98 17.20 11.65
C PRO A 1056 39.29 16.44 11.86
N ALA A 1057 40.01 16.70 12.96
CA ALA A 1057 41.23 15.98 13.29
C ALA A 1057 40.98 14.48 13.54
N MET A 1058 39.83 14.11 14.09
CA MET A 1058 39.44 12.71 14.28
C MET A 1058 38.95 12.06 12.99
N LEU A 1059 38.25 12.81 12.12
CA LEU A 1059 37.91 12.34 10.77
C LEU A 1059 39.17 11.96 10.00
N ALA A 1060 40.22 12.80 10.05
CA ALA A 1060 41.51 12.48 9.42
C ALA A 1060 42.13 11.19 9.99
N LYS A 1061 42.07 10.99 11.31
CA LYS A 1061 42.52 9.72 11.93
C LYS A 1061 41.73 8.52 11.42
N ILE A 1062 40.40 8.64 11.29
CA ILE A 1062 39.55 7.55 10.79
C ILE A 1062 39.88 7.23 9.33
N VAL A 1063 40.05 8.23 8.47
CA VAL A 1063 40.37 8.02 7.04
C VAL A 1063 41.71 7.32 6.86
N LYS A 1064 42.69 7.61 7.73
CA LYS A 1064 44.04 7.02 7.70
C LYS A 1064 44.16 5.69 8.44
N ASP A 1065 43.15 5.30 9.22
CA ASP A 1065 43.15 4.05 9.96
C ASP A 1065 43.07 2.86 8.98
N ALA A 1066 44.00 1.91 9.09
CA ALA A 1066 44.08 0.74 8.22
C ALA A 1066 42.84 -0.17 8.27
N SER A 1067 42.04 -0.08 9.34
CA SER A 1067 40.77 -0.81 9.48
C SER A 1067 39.57 -0.12 8.81
N THR A 1068 39.73 1.11 8.31
CA THR A 1068 38.69 1.80 7.55
C THR A 1068 38.66 1.27 6.12
N LYS A 1069 37.55 0.61 5.78
CA LYS A 1069 37.36 0.02 4.45
C LYS A 1069 37.27 1.11 3.38
N GLU A 1070 37.72 0.79 2.17
CA GLU A 1070 37.81 1.76 1.08
C GLU A 1070 36.45 2.31 0.64
N ASP A 1071 35.42 1.46 0.67
CA ASP A 1071 34.03 1.84 0.40
C ASP A 1071 33.44 2.76 1.49
N GLN A 1072 34.06 2.85 2.68
CA GLN A 1072 33.65 3.72 3.77
C GLN A 1072 34.42 5.05 3.82
N LYS A 1073 35.59 5.16 3.19
CA LYS A 1073 36.38 6.41 3.21
C LYS A 1073 35.59 7.58 2.63
N ALA A 1074 34.82 7.36 1.57
CA ALA A 1074 33.97 8.39 0.96
C ALA A 1074 32.99 9.01 1.98
N ARG A 1075 32.42 8.20 2.88
CA ARG A 1075 31.50 8.66 3.94
C ARG A 1075 32.19 9.64 4.90
N TYR A 1076 33.40 9.34 5.35
CA TYR A 1076 34.15 10.24 6.25
C TYR A 1076 34.70 11.46 5.52
N MET A 1077 35.13 11.30 4.26
CA MET A 1077 35.52 12.44 3.42
C MET A 1077 34.36 13.42 3.22
N ARG A 1078 33.14 12.91 3.01
CA ARG A 1078 31.93 13.74 2.91
C ARG A 1078 31.63 14.51 4.20
N ALA A 1079 31.96 13.98 5.38
CA ALA A 1079 31.71 14.70 6.64
C ALA A 1079 32.50 16.01 6.74
N PHE A 1080 33.68 16.13 6.12
CA PHE A 1080 34.42 17.40 6.08
C PHE A 1080 33.65 18.53 5.39
N ASP A 1081 32.71 18.25 4.48
CA ASP A 1081 31.90 19.28 3.82
C ASP A 1081 30.98 20.02 4.80
N PHE A 1082 30.73 19.44 5.96
CA PHE A 1082 29.90 19.99 7.04
C PHE A 1082 30.73 20.68 8.14
N HIS A 1083 32.02 20.93 7.86
CA HIS A 1083 32.92 21.72 8.67
C HIS A 1083 33.51 22.88 7.86
N SER A 1084 33.91 23.92 8.58
CA SER A 1084 34.59 25.11 8.03
C SER A 1084 35.63 25.61 9.02
N GLY A 1085 36.66 26.31 8.53
CA GLY A 1085 37.68 26.93 9.37
C GLY A 1085 39.02 26.17 9.40
N PRO A 1086 40.02 26.73 10.10
CA PRO A 1086 41.41 26.26 10.03
C PRO A 1086 41.61 24.82 10.52
N GLU A 1087 40.77 24.33 11.44
CA GLU A 1087 40.85 22.96 11.94
C GLU A 1087 40.52 21.92 10.87
N LYS A 1088 39.59 22.24 9.96
CA LYS A 1088 39.29 21.40 8.79
C LYS A 1088 40.45 21.41 7.81
N ASP A 1089 41.00 22.58 7.50
CA ASP A 1089 42.07 22.73 6.51
C ASP A 1089 43.33 21.98 6.96
N ALA A 1090 43.70 22.10 8.24
CA ALA A 1090 44.81 21.36 8.83
C ALA A 1090 44.58 19.83 8.79
N ALA A 1091 43.36 19.37 9.05
CA ALA A 1091 43.02 17.96 8.99
C ALA A 1091 43.10 17.40 7.56
N LEU A 1092 42.59 18.13 6.56
CA LEU A 1092 42.71 17.75 5.15
C LEU A 1092 44.16 17.75 4.66
N GLN A 1093 44.96 18.75 5.05
CA GLN A 1093 46.39 18.79 4.76
C GLN A 1093 47.11 17.56 5.33
N SER A 1094 46.74 17.12 6.54
CA SER A 1094 47.32 15.92 7.16
C SER A 1094 46.97 14.60 6.47
N ILE A 1095 45.94 14.57 5.61
CA ILE A 1095 45.60 13.41 4.77
C ILE A 1095 46.40 13.45 3.46
N LEU A 1096 46.67 14.64 2.92
CA LEU A 1096 47.38 14.83 1.65
C LEU A 1096 48.89 14.62 1.73
N LEU A 1097 49.49 14.83 2.90
CA LEU A 1097 50.93 14.73 3.12
C LEU A 1097 51.42 13.30 3.44
N ASP A 1098 50.51 12.36 3.64
CA ASP A 1098 50.75 10.92 3.77
C ASP A 1098 50.47 10.22 2.43
#